data_AF-A0A0F9K312-F1
#
_entry.id   AF-A0A0F9K312-F1
#
_cell.length_a   1.000
_cell.length_b   1.000
_cell.length_c   1.000
_cell.angle_alpha   90.00
_cell.angle_beta   90.00
_cell.angle_gamma   90.00
#
_symmetry.space_group_name_H-M   'P 1'
#
loop_
_entity.id
_entity.type
_entity.pdbx_description
1 polymer ?
#
loop_
_entity_poly.entity_id
_entity_poly.type
_entity_poly.pdbx_seq_one_letter_code
_entity_poly.pdbx_strand_id
1 'polypeptide(L)'
;MQKTPPGKPIKLWSDWSAGVGHLVDDSRVPGMAYASALLGLRGELRPAPFLNVVTTSLLELVMSWLFDSSASTSFGVAAALQPASGETVAPVGTATGGGAGSSPLTFSYTVPAGANRAIVVVTMGDTGSNPSGVTFDGDALTLIRGRLFAGTTISIWVRVAPTVTTGNVVITQAGAGLLVGGATSYVGVHQSTPSNDDNDSAILGSSGPMTFPLTGVQNGYLVDGMVLDSGTEGTPSASQTDLLDQNQAGIDLRMSEKAVSSGEHHFQYFFEATANSNDAHPFLYALRGFRLGSNVTLHKVDLSNGDFATFEAGSKVFTVDPGQIWPGQPAKYEGFWWLPAGNNNTPRKLSVVGTGDVTTDTLDSPASPFVPGSEHITAFGNQMAIHMKEGVSGVPGLPGIGANDGGVSILKVGGAPATASNWGSVFPVGDVTDRAAGLVNHQGATFVLMPDGLYSFNSKGRSGLVHGSLGAWENAHINIPMSTYKGSIVIPHPSGLLLYTLGEEPINIGVDVGATLGVLPPSGVTELHGGIHHSTDTVSDFIYEVYQPDNTSTSALLLCGYQAGRDFVWQSLGTLTLLDPQFMLGCKVARNGRSESKSHVTPTLWTQSGSDLVYMKLDPAASPFHARSDPHKVVTSGEAWLSELILTEPVDLTGMVVVVSEDMTTGDEWQISMVSNGSGKDSNIGWVKTGGRHVLKVERHSVTRLSLHIKFTGTSAADRVPPALKEISLFGT
;
A
#
# COMPACT_ATOMS: atom_id res chain seq x y z
N MET A 1 28.50 26.24 -34.57
CA MET A 1 27.41 25.33 -34.96
C MET A 1 27.94 23.90 -34.93
N GLN A 2 27.35 23.03 -34.11
CA GLN A 2 27.67 21.60 -34.17
C GLN A 2 27.17 21.04 -35.52
N LYS A 3 28.05 20.38 -36.28
CA LYS A 3 27.69 19.79 -37.58
C LYS A 3 26.73 18.60 -37.36
N THR A 4 25.75 18.46 -38.24
CA THR A 4 24.89 17.27 -38.30
C THR A 4 25.74 16.01 -38.57
N PRO A 5 25.37 14.84 -38.01
CA PRO A 5 26.00 13.58 -38.38
C PRO A 5 26.00 13.34 -39.90
N PRO A 6 26.99 12.60 -40.43
CA PRO A 6 26.94 12.15 -41.82
C PRO A 6 25.76 11.18 -42.05
N GLY A 7 25.27 11.06 -43.28
CA GLY A 7 24.12 10.19 -43.60
C GLY A 7 22.79 10.94 -43.74
N LYS A 8 21.71 10.18 -43.97
CA LYS A 8 20.34 10.70 -44.10
C LYS A 8 19.56 10.52 -42.79
N PRO A 9 18.59 11.40 -42.47
CA PRO A 9 17.67 11.16 -41.36
C PRO A 9 16.88 9.87 -41.59
N ILE A 10 16.87 8.99 -40.60
CA ILE A 10 16.13 7.72 -40.59
C ILE A 10 14.80 7.90 -39.86
N LYS A 11 14.85 8.44 -38.64
CA LYS A 11 13.69 8.62 -37.77
C LYS A 11 13.84 9.88 -36.94
N LEU A 12 12.70 10.55 -36.76
CA LEU A 12 12.52 11.69 -35.87
C LEU A 12 11.54 11.30 -34.78
N TRP A 13 11.94 11.45 -33.52
CA TRP A 13 11.06 11.40 -32.36
C TRP A 13 10.93 12.81 -31.79
N SER A 14 9.79 13.43 -32.02
CA SER A 14 9.43 14.76 -31.51
C SER A 14 7.99 14.81 -30.99
N ASP A 15 7.35 13.65 -30.88
CA ASP A 15 5.98 13.49 -30.44
C ASP A 15 5.91 12.18 -29.68
N TRP A 16 5.41 12.24 -28.45
CA TRP A 16 5.22 11.10 -27.54
C TRP A 16 3.79 11.07 -27.01
N SER A 17 2.88 11.81 -27.65
CA SER A 17 1.52 12.01 -27.18
C SER A 17 0.63 10.77 -27.24
N ALA A 18 1.05 9.69 -27.91
CA ALA A 18 0.30 8.43 -27.91
C ALA A 18 0.58 7.55 -26.68
N GLY A 19 1.54 7.94 -25.82
CA GLY A 19 1.78 7.27 -24.54
C GLY A 19 2.48 5.91 -24.65
N VAL A 20 2.18 5.01 -23.72
CA VAL A 20 2.81 3.68 -23.60
C VAL A 20 1.93 2.56 -24.20
N GLY A 21 2.49 1.35 -24.35
CA GLY A 21 1.76 0.18 -24.88
C GLY A 21 1.96 -0.07 -26.38
N HIS A 22 2.80 0.72 -27.05
CA HIS A 22 3.07 0.59 -28.49
C HIS A 22 4.40 -0.13 -28.73
N LEU A 23 4.37 -1.45 -28.94
CA LEU A 23 5.61 -2.24 -29.03
C LEU A 23 6.44 -1.95 -30.29
N VAL A 24 5.79 -1.69 -31.43
CA VAL A 24 6.44 -1.51 -32.74
C VAL A 24 6.07 -0.15 -33.32
N ASP A 25 7.05 0.52 -33.91
CA ASP A 25 6.86 1.78 -34.61
C ASP A 25 6.20 1.55 -35.98
N ASP A 26 4.91 1.85 -36.09
CA ASP A 26 4.13 1.74 -37.33
C ASP A 26 4.26 3.01 -38.22
N SER A 27 5.15 3.94 -37.85
CA SER A 27 5.35 5.25 -38.47
C SER A 27 4.15 6.22 -38.38
N ARG A 28 3.06 5.85 -37.69
CA ARG A 28 1.84 6.66 -37.58
C ARG A 28 1.57 7.06 -36.14
N VAL A 29 1.75 6.15 -35.20
CA VAL A 29 1.44 6.33 -33.78
C VAL A 29 2.70 6.81 -33.06
N PRO A 30 2.74 8.04 -32.54
CA PRO A 30 3.89 8.60 -31.82
C PRO A 30 3.95 8.08 -30.37
N GLY A 31 4.11 6.76 -30.22
CA GLY A 31 4.06 6.04 -28.96
C GLY A 31 5.40 5.56 -28.43
N MET A 32 5.34 4.96 -27.25
CA MET A 32 6.43 4.30 -26.55
C MET A 32 6.00 2.86 -26.24
N ALA A 33 6.96 1.94 -26.21
CA ALA A 33 6.69 0.58 -25.75
C ALA A 33 6.39 0.60 -24.24
N TYR A 34 7.23 1.31 -23.49
CA TYR A 34 7.13 1.41 -22.03
C TYR A 34 7.66 2.77 -21.57
N ALA A 35 7.13 3.26 -20.46
CA ALA A 35 7.75 4.32 -19.70
C ALA A 35 7.47 4.10 -18.21
N SER A 36 8.35 4.65 -17.37
CA SER A 36 8.12 4.83 -15.95
C SER A 36 8.60 6.22 -15.55
N ALA A 37 7.68 6.99 -14.96
CA ALA A 37 7.93 8.33 -14.47
C ALA A 37 8.41 9.34 -15.53
N LEU A 38 8.15 9.05 -16.82
CA LEU A 38 8.31 9.97 -17.94
C LEU A 38 6.97 10.12 -18.67
N LEU A 39 6.54 11.37 -18.83
CA LEU A 39 5.29 11.75 -19.47
C LEU A 39 5.56 12.18 -20.92
N GLY A 40 4.90 11.50 -21.85
CA GLY A 40 4.96 11.80 -23.28
C GLY A 40 3.91 12.83 -23.70
N LEU A 41 4.35 13.92 -24.32
CA LEU A 41 3.51 14.96 -24.90
C LEU A 41 3.95 15.23 -26.34
N ARG A 42 3.15 16.00 -27.08
CA ARG A 42 3.58 16.51 -28.37
C ARG A 42 4.70 17.52 -28.18
N GLY A 43 5.87 17.25 -28.74
CA GLY A 43 7.05 18.10 -28.66
C GLY A 43 7.92 17.89 -27.42
N GLU A 44 7.49 17.10 -26.43
CA GLU A 44 8.20 16.97 -25.15
C GLU A 44 8.02 15.60 -24.49
N LEU A 45 9.12 15.00 -24.04
CA LEU A 45 9.17 13.92 -23.08
C LEU A 45 9.80 14.47 -21.79
N ARG A 46 9.11 14.38 -20.66
CA ARG A 46 9.56 15.03 -19.42
C ARG A 46 9.29 14.17 -18.18
N PRO A 47 10.03 14.38 -17.08
CA PRO A 47 9.78 13.74 -15.79
C PRO A 47 8.34 13.95 -15.31
N ALA A 48 7.73 12.91 -14.76
CA ALA A 48 6.43 12.99 -14.09
C ALA A 48 6.52 13.79 -12.77
N PRO A 49 5.37 14.30 -12.26
CA PRO A 49 5.31 14.85 -10.91
C PRO A 49 5.79 13.84 -9.87
N PHE A 50 6.39 14.34 -8.79
CA PHE A 50 6.99 13.49 -7.77
C PHE A 50 5.93 12.74 -6.97
N LEU A 51 6.13 11.44 -6.78
CA LEU A 51 5.35 10.60 -5.87
C LEU A 51 5.89 10.77 -4.44
N ASN A 52 5.19 11.55 -3.64
CA ASN A 52 5.56 11.85 -2.25
C ASN A 52 5.11 10.71 -1.33
N VAL A 53 5.86 10.49 -0.26
CA VAL A 53 5.46 9.64 0.85
C VAL A 53 4.76 10.52 1.90
N VAL A 54 3.67 10.03 2.48
CA VAL A 54 2.96 10.73 3.56
C VAL A 54 3.88 10.88 4.77
N THR A 55 3.87 12.07 5.37
CA THR A 55 4.72 12.38 6.52
C THR A 55 4.13 11.67 7.74
N THR A 56 4.97 10.92 8.46
CA THR A 56 4.69 9.99 9.58
C THR A 56 4.36 8.55 9.16
N SER A 57 4.92 7.59 9.91
CA SER A 57 4.68 6.16 9.68
C SER A 57 3.30 5.78 10.22
N LEU A 58 2.54 5.04 9.43
CA LEU A 58 1.29 4.31 9.75
C LEU A 58 1.36 3.34 10.95
N LEU A 59 2.48 3.36 11.66
CA LEU A 59 2.89 2.35 12.61
C LEU A 59 3.11 3.05 13.96
N GLU A 60 2.02 3.48 14.59
CA GLU A 60 2.03 3.50 16.05
C GLU A 60 2.02 2.02 16.47
N LEU A 61 3.20 1.51 16.79
CA LEU A 61 3.41 0.09 17.04
C LEU A 61 3.01 -0.20 18.47
N VAL A 62 1.72 -0.46 18.66
CA VAL A 62 1.19 -0.82 19.97
C VAL A 62 1.36 -2.32 20.20
N MET A 63 2.12 -2.66 21.24
CA MET A 63 2.10 -3.97 21.92
C MET A 63 0.99 -3.93 22.98
N SER A 64 0.20 -4.99 23.16
CA SER A 64 -0.92 -4.95 24.12
C SER A 64 -1.21 -6.26 24.83
N TRP A 65 -1.45 -6.20 26.14
CA TRP A 65 -1.87 -7.34 26.95
C TRP A 65 -3.30 -7.19 27.43
N LEU A 66 -4.09 -8.26 27.33
CA LEU A 66 -5.47 -8.34 27.78
C LEU A 66 -5.55 -9.09 29.11
N PHE A 67 -6.39 -8.62 30.03
CA PHE A 67 -6.59 -9.22 31.36
C PHE A 67 -8.07 -9.52 31.58
N ASP A 68 -8.37 -10.72 32.08
CA ASP A 68 -9.74 -11.22 32.29
C ASP A 68 -10.34 -10.83 33.67
N SER A 69 -9.58 -10.16 34.55
CA SER A 69 -10.08 -9.79 35.88
C SER A 69 -9.58 -8.45 36.42
N SER A 70 -10.35 -7.86 37.34
CA SER A 70 -10.24 -6.46 37.77
C SER A 70 -9.45 -6.25 39.09
N ALA A 71 -8.48 -7.09 39.44
CA ALA A 71 -7.84 -6.98 40.77
C ALA A 71 -6.35 -7.39 40.84
N SER A 72 -5.55 -7.05 39.84
CA SER A 72 -4.11 -7.42 39.83
C SER A 72 -3.19 -6.25 39.49
N THR A 73 -1.97 -6.27 40.03
CA THR A 73 -0.89 -5.37 39.61
C THR A 73 -0.11 -5.99 38.46
N SER A 74 -0.05 -5.28 37.33
CA SER A 74 0.77 -5.68 36.19
C SER A 74 1.59 -4.49 35.70
N PHE A 75 2.81 -4.76 35.26
CA PHE A 75 3.65 -3.76 34.61
C PHE A 75 4.62 -4.45 33.67
N GLY A 76 5.12 -3.69 32.69
CA GLY A 76 6.00 -4.24 31.70
C GLY A 76 6.87 -3.21 31.03
N VAL A 77 7.70 -3.69 30.12
CA VAL A 77 8.61 -2.92 29.28
C VAL A 77 8.56 -3.49 27.88
N ALA A 78 8.75 -2.64 26.88
CA ALA A 78 8.84 -3.07 25.51
C ALA A 78 9.96 -2.33 24.77
N ALA A 79 10.51 -2.96 23.74
CA ALA A 79 11.59 -2.42 22.92
C ALA A 79 11.38 -2.77 21.45
N ALA A 80 11.81 -1.87 20.57
CA ALA A 80 11.82 -2.09 19.13
C ALA A 80 13.23 -2.49 18.65
N LEU A 81 13.33 -3.64 18.00
CA LEU A 81 14.53 -4.08 17.29
C LEU A 81 14.57 -3.49 15.88
N GLN A 82 15.70 -2.85 15.57
CA GLN A 82 15.92 -2.19 14.29
C GLN A 82 16.45 -3.14 13.24
N PRO A 83 15.95 -3.09 11.98
CA PRO A 83 16.53 -3.88 10.90
C PRO A 83 17.88 -3.32 10.44
N ALA A 84 18.77 -4.20 10.01
CA ALA A 84 19.93 -3.81 9.21
C ALA A 84 19.47 -3.31 7.83
N SER A 85 20.28 -2.48 7.16
CA SER A 85 19.90 -1.88 5.88
C SER A 85 19.52 -2.95 4.84
N GLY A 86 18.26 -2.90 4.37
CA GLY A 86 17.72 -3.85 3.39
C GLY A 86 17.30 -5.22 3.93
N GLU A 87 17.36 -5.43 5.25
CA GLU A 87 17.03 -6.69 5.91
C GLU A 87 15.66 -6.63 6.62
N THR A 88 15.15 -7.81 7.00
CA THR A 88 13.98 -7.95 7.87
C THR A 88 14.37 -8.66 9.16
N VAL A 89 13.97 -8.11 10.30
CA VAL A 89 14.18 -8.74 11.60
C VAL A 89 13.21 -9.91 11.73
N ALA A 90 13.73 -11.08 12.08
CA ALA A 90 12.93 -12.28 12.29
C ALA A 90 13.44 -13.07 13.50
N PRO A 91 12.55 -13.69 14.29
CA PRO A 91 12.93 -14.57 15.39
C PRO A 91 13.55 -15.85 14.84
N VAL A 92 14.54 -16.38 15.55
CA VAL A 92 15.19 -17.65 15.23
C VAL A 92 15.46 -18.44 16.51
N GLY A 93 15.30 -19.75 16.42
CA GLY A 93 15.48 -20.66 17.56
C GLY A 93 14.22 -20.80 18.39
N THR A 94 14.37 -21.33 19.60
CA THR A 94 13.28 -21.54 20.55
C THR A 94 13.57 -20.73 21.79
N ALA A 95 12.60 -19.94 22.25
CA ALA A 95 12.75 -19.18 23.48
C ALA A 95 12.96 -20.14 24.67
N THR A 96 13.90 -19.80 25.55
CA THR A 96 14.20 -20.58 26.76
C THR A 96 14.29 -19.64 27.94
N GLY A 97 13.82 -20.07 29.11
CA GLY A 97 14.00 -19.32 30.35
C GLY A 97 14.24 -20.19 31.56
N GLY A 98 14.26 -19.54 32.71
CA GLY A 98 14.33 -20.20 34.01
C GLY A 98 14.04 -19.25 35.16
N GLY A 99 13.90 -19.82 36.35
CA GLY A 99 13.70 -19.11 37.61
C GLY A 99 14.70 -19.55 38.68
N ALA A 100 15.06 -18.65 39.58
CA ALA A 100 15.90 -18.92 40.73
C ALA A 100 15.42 -18.16 41.97
N GLY A 101 15.57 -18.78 43.15
CA GLY A 101 15.28 -18.11 44.43
C GLY A 101 16.39 -17.18 44.93
N SER A 102 17.53 -17.14 44.24
CA SER A 102 18.66 -16.26 44.53
C SER A 102 19.54 -16.04 43.30
N SER A 103 20.36 -14.99 43.34
CA SER A 103 21.39 -14.69 42.33
C SER A 103 22.57 -15.68 42.39
N PRO A 104 23.16 -16.10 41.25
CA PRO A 104 22.75 -15.84 39.88
C PRO A 104 21.68 -16.84 39.37
N LEU A 105 20.83 -16.39 38.45
CA LEU A 105 20.02 -17.28 37.61
C LEU A 105 20.86 -17.72 36.40
N THR A 106 20.95 -19.03 36.15
CA THR A 106 21.68 -19.59 35.00
C THR A 106 20.83 -20.61 34.25
N PHE A 107 20.71 -20.47 32.93
CA PHE A 107 20.06 -21.45 32.06
C PHE A 107 20.78 -21.54 30.70
N SER A 108 20.65 -22.69 30.03
CA SER A 108 21.28 -22.91 28.72
C SER A 108 20.42 -22.36 27.58
N TYR A 109 21.07 -21.74 26.60
CA TYR A 109 20.43 -21.21 25.40
C TYR A 109 21.31 -21.44 24.17
N THR A 110 20.69 -21.69 23.01
CA THR A 110 21.40 -21.91 21.75
C THR A 110 21.12 -20.76 20.80
N VAL A 111 22.17 -20.04 20.38
CA VAL A 111 22.08 -19.01 19.34
C VAL A 111 22.21 -19.69 17.97
N PRO A 112 21.17 -19.69 17.12
CA PRO A 112 21.24 -20.29 15.79
C PRO A 112 22.13 -19.49 14.83
N ALA A 113 22.52 -20.12 13.72
CA ALA A 113 23.19 -19.44 12.62
C ALA A 113 22.25 -18.44 11.91
N GLY A 114 22.82 -17.38 11.33
CA GLY A 114 22.07 -16.35 10.60
C GLY A 114 22.89 -15.07 10.39
N ALA A 115 22.48 -14.19 9.48
CA ALA A 115 23.13 -12.89 9.30
C ALA A 115 22.59 -11.87 10.32
N ASN A 116 23.41 -10.87 10.72
CA ASN A 116 22.98 -9.74 11.54
C ASN A 116 22.21 -10.16 12.81
N ARG A 117 22.82 -11.05 13.61
CA ARG A 117 22.16 -11.69 14.75
C ARG A 117 22.04 -10.77 15.96
N ALA A 118 21.04 -11.02 16.79
CA ALA A 118 20.98 -10.54 18.15
C ALA A 118 20.38 -11.62 19.08
N ILE A 119 20.80 -11.63 20.34
CA ILE A 119 20.09 -12.33 21.42
C ILE A 119 19.46 -11.26 22.32
N VAL A 120 18.18 -11.43 22.65
CA VAL A 120 17.44 -10.59 23.58
C VAL A 120 17.11 -11.40 24.82
N VAL A 121 17.38 -10.82 25.99
CA VAL A 121 17.08 -11.42 27.29
C VAL A 121 16.16 -10.49 28.07
N VAL A 122 14.99 -10.98 28.44
CA VAL A 122 14.08 -10.28 29.35
C VAL A 122 14.25 -10.87 30.73
N THR A 123 14.37 -10.02 31.74
CA THR A 123 14.61 -10.42 33.12
C THR A 123 13.61 -9.77 34.05
N MET A 124 13.26 -10.45 35.13
CA MET A 124 12.55 -9.89 36.27
C MET A 124 13.26 -10.25 37.58
N GLY A 125 13.23 -9.34 38.57
CA GLY A 125 13.73 -9.60 39.91
C GLY A 125 13.00 -8.78 40.98
N ASP A 126 13.01 -9.22 42.23
CA ASP A 126 12.28 -8.60 43.35
C ASP A 126 13.16 -7.76 44.29
N THR A 127 14.40 -7.47 43.89
CA THR A 127 15.41 -6.80 44.73
C THR A 127 15.37 -5.27 44.66
N GLY A 128 14.38 -4.69 43.97
CA GLY A 128 14.25 -3.25 43.82
C GLY A 128 15.28 -2.59 42.88
N SER A 129 16.05 -3.37 42.13
CA SER A 129 17.02 -2.88 41.13
C SER A 129 17.11 -3.81 39.93
N ASN A 130 17.51 -3.28 38.76
CA ASN A 130 17.78 -4.13 37.59
C ASN A 130 18.97 -5.06 37.90
N PRO A 131 19.08 -6.22 37.23
CA PRO A 131 20.27 -7.05 37.31
C PRO A 131 21.55 -6.23 37.08
N SER A 132 22.57 -6.49 37.90
CA SER A 132 23.89 -5.85 37.78
C SER A 132 24.68 -6.35 36.57
N GLY A 133 24.29 -7.49 36.01
CA GLY A 133 24.85 -8.00 34.76
C GLY A 133 24.04 -9.14 34.16
N VAL A 134 23.94 -9.13 32.84
CA VAL A 134 23.40 -10.23 32.05
C VAL A 134 24.46 -10.63 31.02
N THR A 135 24.80 -11.91 30.97
CA THR A 135 25.78 -12.44 30.01
C THR A 135 25.24 -13.64 29.24
N PHE A 136 25.77 -13.87 28.05
CA PHE A 136 25.60 -15.11 27.28
C PHE A 136 26.97 -15.68 26.96
N ASP A 137 27.27 -16.88 27.45
CA ASP A 137 28.58 -17.55 27.29
C ASP A 137 29.77 -16.67 27.72
N GLY A 138 29.56 -15.85 28.77
CA GLY A 138 30.53 -14.89 29.28
C GLY A 138 30.54 -13.53 28.58
N ASP A 139 29.92 -13.38 27.41
CA ASP A 139 29.77 -12.09 26.73
C ASP A 139 28.69 -11.24 27.40
N ALA A 140 29.02 -10.00 27.75
CA ALA A 140 28.06 -9.07 28.34
C ALA A 140 27.01 -8.59 27.33
N LEU A 141 25.75 -8.57 27.79
CA LEU A 141 24.64 -7.92 27.10
C LEU A 141 24.53 -6.46 27.54
N THR A 142 23.95 -5.63 26.68
CA THR A 142 23.64 -4.22 26.95
C THR A 142 22.20 -4.08 27.37
N LEU A 143 21.93 -3.34 28.45
CA LEU A 143 20.57 -2.98 28.87
C LEU A 143 19.93 -2.07 27.80
N ILE A 144 18.77 -2.46 27.27
CA ILE A 144 17.93 -1.58 26.45
C ILE A 144 17.03 -0.76 27.37
N ARG A 145 16.21 -1.44 28.17
CA ARG A 145 15.22 -0.82 29.06
C ARG A 145 15.09 -1.56 30.36
N GLY A 146 14.82 -0.85 31.45
CA GLY A 146 14.35 -1.46 32.68
C GLY A 146 13.34 -0.58 33.40
N ARG A 147 12.45 -1.19 34.16
CA ARG A 147 11.45 -0.51 34.98
C ARG A 147 11.41 -1.13 36.37
N LEU A 148 11.37 -0.26 37.38
CA LEU A 148 11.11 -0.61 38.77
C LEU A 148 9.67 -0.28 39.14
N PHE A 149 8.97 -1.24 39.71
CA PHE A 149 7.62 -1.06 40.20
C PHE A 149 7.37 -1.88 41.47
N ALA A 150 6.95 -1.22 42.55
CA ALA A 150 6.63 -1.87 43.84
C ALA A 150 7.71 -2.85 44.36
N GLY A 151 8.99 -2.56 44.13
CA GLY A 151 10.12 -3.41 44.54
C GLY A 151 10.49 -4.51 43.55
N THR A 152 9.68 -4.74 42.52
CA THR A 152 9.98 -5.68 41.42
C THR A 152 10.51 -4.91 40.21
N THR A 153 11.53 -5.44 39.54
CA THR A 153 12.10 -4.90 38.32
C THR A 153 11.84 -5.82 37.15
N ILE A 154 11.68 -5.22 35.97
CA ILE A 154 11.70 -5.92 34.70
C ILE A 154 12.64 -5.18 33.75
N SER A 155 13.44 -5.90 32.97
CA SER A 155 14.36 -5.29 32.02
C SER A 155 14.63 -6.14 30.77
N ILE A 156 14.90 -5.48 29.66
CA ILE A 156 15.26 -6.06 28.37
C ILE A 156 16.73 -5.76 28.08
N TRP A 157 17.49 -6.79 27.75
CA TRP A 157 18.92 -6.75 27.44
C TRP A 157 19.17 -7.31 26.05
N VAL A 158 20.18 -6.79 25.34
CA VAL A 158 20.53 -7.26 23.99
C VAL A 158 22.03 -7.44 23.82
N ARG A 159 22.41 -8.47 23.06
CA ARG A 159 23.75 -8.61 22.48
C ARG A 159 23.61 -8.82 20.98
N VAL A 160 24.19 -7.91 20.21
CA VAL A 160 24.36 -8.03 18.76
C VAL A 160 25.57 -8.91 18.43
N ALA A 161 25.55 -9.50 17.25
CA ALA A 161 26.56 -10.45 16.77
C ALA A 161 26.94 -11.55 17.79
N PRO A 162 25.99 -12.20 18.51
CA PRO A 162 26.34 -13.27 19.43
C PRO A 162 27.01 -14.43 18.66
N THR A 163 27.94 -15.10 19.34
CA THR A 163 28.57 -16.32 18.85
C THR A 163 27.51 -17.40 18.65
N VAL A 164 27.55 -18.09 17.51
CA VAL A 164 26.67 -19.23 17.22
C VAL A 164 27.17 -20.41 18.04
N THR A 165 26.54 -20.63 19.20
CA THR A 165 26.90 -21.70 20.12
C THR A 165 25.72 -22.01 21.04
N THR A 166 25.81 -23.14 21.73
CA THR A 166 25.03 -23.39 22.94
C THR A 166 25.85 -22.90 24.12
N GLY A 167 25.36 -21.87 24.80
CA GLY A 167 26.02 -21.24 25.93
C GLY A 167 25.08 -21.09 27.12
N ASN A 168 25.58 -20.48 28.20
CA ASN A 168 24.76 -20.17 29.36
C ASN A 168 24.37 -18.69 29.35
N VAL A 169 23.08 -18.42 29.56
CA VAL A 169 22.60 -17.11 29.98
C VAL A 169 22.76 -17.01 31.49
N VAL A 170 23.47 -16.00 31.97
CA VAL A 170 23.70 -15.76 33.40
C VAL A 170 23.17 -14.38 33.76
N ILE A 171 22.19 -14.33 34.67
CA ILE A 171 21.57 -13.10 35.18
C ILE A 171 22.02 -12.93 36.63
N THR A 172 22.71 -11.84 36.90
CA THR A 172 23.25 -11.50 38.22
C THR A 172 22.54 -10.26 38.76
N GLN A 173 21.93 -10.35 39.94
CA GLN A 173 21.38 -9.19 40.66
C GLN A 173 22.12 -8.93 41.98
N ALA A 174 21.94 -7.73 42.52
CA ALA A 174 22.44 -7.35 43.83
C ALA A 174 21.46 -7.79 44.92
N GLY A 175 21.92 -8.63 45.86
CA GLY A 175 21.11 -9.14 46.96
C GLY A 175 20.47 -10.50 46.70
N ALA A 176 19.90 -11.08 47.75
CA ALA A 176 19.13 -12.32 47.66
C ALA A 176 17.67 -11.95 47.36
N GLY A 177 17.10 -12.60 46.35
CA GLY A 177 15.77 -12.32 45.84
C GLY A 177 15.43 -13.24 44.68
N LEU A 178 14.15 -13.32 44.34
CA LEU A 178 13.66 -14.06 43.18
C LEU A 178 14.23 -13.45 41.89
N LEU A 179 14.54 -14.32 40.94
CA LEU A 179 14.92 -13.98 39.58
C LEU A 179 14.19 -14.87 38.60
N VAL A 180 13.69 -14.26 37.53
CA VAL A 180 13.17 -14.96 36.36
C VAL A 180 13.78 -14.34 35.13
N GLY A 181 14.04 -15.14 34.11
CA GLY A 181 14.52 -14.62 32.84
C GLY A 181 14.19 -15.54 31.68
N GLY A 182 14.13 -14.94 30.50
CA GLY A 182 13.93 -15.63 29.24
C GLY A 182 14.78 -15.03 28.14
N ALA A 183 15.21 -15.86 27.20
CA ALA A 183 16.06 -15.50 26.09
C ALA A 183 15.46 -15.97 24.77
N THR A 184 15.61 -15.14 23.74
CA THR A 184 15.25 -15.44 22.35
C THR A 184 16.28 -14.81 21.40
N SER A 185 16.35 -15.26 20.15
CA SER A 185 17.31 -14.77 19.15
C SER A 185 16.61 -14.25 17.91
N TYR A 186 17.26 -13.30 17.26
CA TYR A 186 16.79 -12.67 16.05
C TYR A 186 17.91 -12.61 15.01
N VAL A 187 17.53 -12.60 13.73
CA VAL A 187 18.40 -12.28 12.59
C VAL A 187 17.96 -10.96 11.96
N GLY A 188 18.79 -10.37 11.09
CA GLY A 188 18.45 -9.13 10.38
C GLY A 188 18.51 -7.85 11.22
N VAL A 189 19.04 -7.89 12.45
CA VAL A 189 19.09 -6.77 13.39
C VAL A 189 20.25 -5.81 13.08
N HIS A 190 20.04 -4.50 13.23
CA HIS A 190 21.07 -3.48 13.05
C HIS A 190 22.20 -3.63 14.08
N GLN A 191 23.43 -3.83 13.62
CA GLN A 191 24.54 -4.24 14.51
C GLN A 191 25.17 -3.10 15.32
N SER A 192 24.94 -1.83 14.97
CA SER A 192 25.43 -0.68 15.74
C SER A 192 24.34 0.10 16.48
N THR A 193 23.08 -0.10 16.12
CA THR A 193 21.92 0.61 16.68
C THR A 193 20.73 -0.36 16.76
N PRO A 194 20.86 -1.45 17.52
CA PRO A 194 19.89 -2.54 17.52
C PRO A 194 18.52 -2.16 18.06
N SER A 195 18.41 -1.04 18.76
CA SER A 195 17.16 -0.47 19.29
C SER A 195 17.19 1.05 19.14
N ASN A 196 16.04 1.65 18.84
CA ASN A 196 15.88 3.10 18.65
C ASN A 196 14.77 3.72 19.51
N ASP A 197 13.90 2.90 20.10
CA ASP A 197 12.81 3.35 20.96
C ASP A 197 12.54 2.32 22.07
N ASP A 198 12.29 2.82 23.27
CA ASP A 198 12.13 2.06 24.49
C ASP A 198 11.04 2.68 25.36
N ASN A 199 9.87 2.04 25.41
CA ASN A 199 8.75 2.51 26.21
C ASN A 199 8.46 1.58 27.38
N ASP A 200 7.99 2.16 28.47
CA ASP A 200 7.59 1.42 29.65
C ASP A 200 6.20 1.88 30.12
N SER A 201 5.34 0.92 30.46
CA SER A 201 4.02 1.19 31.03
C SER A 201 3.84 0.40 32.32
N ALA A 202 3.27 1.06 33.34
CA ALA A 202 2.76 0.38 34.53
C ALA A 202 1.30 0.78 34.69
N ILE A 203 0.46 -0.22 34.94
CA ILE A 203 -0.94 -0.02 35.25
C ILE A 203 -1.21 -0.63 36.63
N LEU A 204 -1.60 0.23 37.56
CA LEU A 204 -2.09 -0.20 38.86
C LEU A 204 -3.57 -0.57 38.74
N GLY A 205 -3.89 -1.86 38.88
CA GLY A 205 -5.23 -2.34 39.23
C GLY A 205 -6.36 -1.85 38.34
N SER A 206 -6.34 -2.18 37.04
CA SER A 206 -7.50 -1.93 36.18
C SER A 206 -7.94 -3.19 35.43
N SER A 207 -9.25 -3.29 35.24
CA SER A 207 -9.85 -4.06 34.15
C SER A 207 -9.62 -3.29 32.85
N GLY A 208 -8.66 -3.70 32.02
CA GLY A 208 -8.43 -3.09 30.71
C GLY A 208 -7.06 -3.44 30.10
N PRO A 209 -6.88 -3.23 28.78
CA PRO A 209 -5.63 -3.56 28.09
C PRO A 209 -4.46 -2.72 28.60
N MET A 210 -3.28 -3.34 28.77
CA MET A 210 -2.02 -2.61 28.92
C MET A 210 -1.38 -2.43 27.56
N THR A 211 -1.03 -1.20 27.19
CA THR A 211 -0.52 -0.86 25.86
C THR A 211 0.88 -0.22 25.93
N PHE A 212 1.80 -0.65 25.08
CA PHE A 212 3.10 0.00 24.89
C PHE A 212 3.15 0.62 23.49
N PRO A 213 2.97 1.94 23.35
CA PRO A 213 3.21 2.61 22.08
C PRO A 213 4.72 2.60 21.80
N LEU A 214 5.14 2.21 20.61
CA LEU A 214 6.55 2.21 20.19
C LEU A 214 6.71 2.83 18.81
N THR A 215 7.88 3.38 18.56
CA THR A 215 8.35 3.87 17.27
C THR A 215 9.34 2.85 16.70
N GLY A 216 8.82 1.92 15.91
CA GLY A 216 9.61 0.92 15.20
C GLY A 216 9.81 1.30 13.74
N VAL A 217 10.85 0.76 13.13
CA VAL A 217 11.10 0.93 11.68
C VAL A 217 10.48 -0.27 10.96
N GLN A 218 9.94 -0.02 9.76
CA GLN A 218 9.42 -1.08 8.88
C GLN A 218 10.42 -2.23 8.78
N ASN A 219 9.94 -3.48 8.80
CA ASN A 219 10.77 -4.70 8.82
C ASN A 219 11.56 -4.90 10.13
N GLY A 220 11.32 -4.09 11.17
CA GLY A 220 11.81 -4.32 12.52
C GLY A 220 11.00 -5.38 13.28
N TYR A 221 11.24 -5.46 14.59
CA TYR A 221 10.51 -6.37 15.47
C TYR A 221 10.25 -5.71 16.82
N LEU A 222 9.14 -6.04 17.48
CA LEU A 222 8.85 -5.58 18.84
C LEU A 222 8.98 -6.75 19.79
N VAL A 223 9.58 -6.49 20.94
CA VAL A 223 9.70 -7.46 22.04
C VAL A 223 9.21 -6.80 23.30
N ASP A 224 8.36 -7.49 24.05
CA ASP A 224 7.94 -7.02 25.36
C ASP A 224 8.14 -8.07 26.45
N GLY A 225 8.11 -7.58 27.68
CA GLY A 225 8.07 -8.37 28.88
C GLY A 225 7.02 -7.82 29.82
N MET A 226 6.28 -8.70 30.48
CA MET A 226 5.27 -8.34 31.45
C MET A 226 5.44 -9.16 32.74
N VAL A 227 5.26 -8.49 33.87
CA VAL A 227 5.16 -9.12 35.18
C VAL A 227 3.68 -9.19 35.58
N LEU A 228 3.28 -10.38 36.05
CA LEU A 228 1.96 -10.64 36.64
C LEU A 228 2.13 -11.09 38.10
N ASP A 229 1.19 -10.68 38.96
CA ASP A 229 1.03 -11.29 40.28
C ASP A 229 0.26 -12.62 40.16
N SER A 230 0.60 -13.56 41.04
CA SER A 230 0.04 -14.93 41.09
C SER A 230 -1.48 -14.96 40.99
N GLY A 231 -1.98 -15.72 40.00
CA GLY A 231 -3.41 -15.92 39.76
C GLY A 231 -4.01 -15.03 38.67
N THR A 232 -3.20 -14.21 38.00
CA THR A 232 -3.65 -13.38 36.87
C THR A 232 -3.33 -14.06 35.55
N GLU A 233 -4.32 -14.25 34.67
CA GLU A 233 -4.06 -14.61 33.27
C GLU A 233 -3.99 -13.32 32.43
N GLY A 234 -2.80 -13.04 31.91
CA GLY A 234 -2.58 -11.99 30.91
C GLY A 234 -2.26 -12.63 29.56
N THR A 235 -3.09 -12.41 28.56
CA THR A 235 -2.85 -12.90 27.19
C THR A 235 -2.32 -11.78 26.31
N PRO A 236 -1.25 -12.01 25.51
CA PRO A 236 -0.88 -11.06 24.47
C PRO A 236 -2.06 -10.82 23.53
N SER A 237 -2.10 -9.65 22.91
CA SER A 237 -3.06 -9.38 21.83
C SER A 237 -2.89 -10.40 20.71
N ALA A 238 -3.95 -10.65 19.93
CA ALA A 238 -3.91 -11.58 18.80
C ALA A 238 -2.88 -11.21 17.70
N SER A 239 -2.29 -10.00 17.77
CA SER A 239 -1.22 -9.54 16.87
C SER A 239 0.19 -9.88 17.36
N GLN A 240 0.33 -10.45 18.55
CA GLN A 240 1.58 -10.85 19.16
C GLN A 240 1.70 -12.38 19.22
N THR A 241 2.93 -12.86 19.22
CA THR A 241 3.26 -14.26 19.52
C THR A 241 3.72 -14.34 20.97
N ASP A 242 3.06 -15.18 21.76
CA ASP A 242 3.52 -15.52 23.11
C ASP A 242 4.77 -16.39 23.00
N LEU A 243 5.86 -15.97 23.65
CA LEU A 243 7.14 -16.68 23.57
C LEU A 243 7.38 -17.57 24.76
N LEU A 244 7.05 -17.07 25.94
CA LEU A 244 7.51 -17.65 27.17
C LEU A 244 6.64 -17.19 28.34
N ASP A 245 6.24 -18.15 29.17
CA ASP A 245 5.63 -17.95 30.48
C ASP A 245 6.50 -18.65 31.53
N GLN A 246 7.09 -17.90 32.46
CA GLN A 246 7.94 -18.42 33.52
C GLN A 246 7.44 -17.99 34.89
N ASN A 247 7.12 -18.96 35.73
CA ASN A 247 6.75 -18.74 37.12
C ASN A 247 7.93 -19.03 38.05
N GLN A 248 8.19 -18.13 39.00
CA GLN A 248 8.99 -18.44 40.18
C GLN A 248 8.29 -17.95 41.44
N ALA A 249 7.88 -18.89 42.29
CA ALA A 249 7.32 -18.64 43.63
C ALA A 249 6.15 -17.61 43.65
N GLY A 250 5.30 -17.62 42.61
CA GLY A 250 4.12 -16.76 42.55
C GLY A 250 4.33 -15.43 41.81
N ILE A 251 5.48 -15.22 41.18
CA ILE A 251 5.66 -14.13 40.22
C ILE A 251 5.85 -14.73 38.83
N ASP A 252 5.07 -14.25 37.87
CA ASP A 252 5.10 -14.71 36.48
C ASP A 252 5.76 -13.65 35.59
N LEU A 253 6.78 -14.06 34.85
CA LEU A 253 7.33 -13.31 33.72
C LEU A 253 6.75 -13.88 32.43
N ARG A 254 6.06 -13.03 31.67
CA ARG A 254 5.64 -13.33 30.30
C ARG A 254 6.42 -12.51 29.30
N MET A 255 6.73 -13.11 28.16
CA MET A 255 7.39 -12.47 27.03
C MET A 255 6.55 -12.66 25.78
N SER A 256 6.29 -11.59 25.06
CA SER A 256 5.70 -11.68 23.73
C SER A 256 6.50 -10.89 22.72
N GLU A 257 6.20 -11.16 21.47
CA GLU A 257 6.88 -10.51 20.36
C GLU A 257 5.90 -10.23 19.22
N LYS A 258 6.25 -9.26 18.37
CA LYS A 258 5.42 -8.89 17.21
C LYS A 258 6.32 -8.40 16.10
N ALA A 259 6.20 -9.00 14.92
CA ALA A 259 6.81 -8.46 13.73
C ALA A 259 6.30 -7.03 13.49
N VAL A 260 7.22 -6.11 13.20
CA VAL A 260 6.88 -4.81 12.62
C VAL A 260 6.57 -5.04 11.15
N SER A 261 5.47 -5.75 10.94
CA SER A 261 4.80 -5.92 9.67
C SER A 261 3.49 -5.16 9.78
N SER A 262 3.09 -4.49 8.70
CA SER A 262 1.66 -4.25 8.55
C SER A 262 1.06 -5.64 8.34
N GLY A 263 0.52 -6.25 9.39
CA GLY A 263 -0.42 -7.39 9.27
C GLY A 263 -1.71 -6.99 8.55
N GLU A 264 -1.66 -5.92 7.76
CA GLU A 264 -2.72 -5.27 7.04
C GLU A 264 -2.53 -5.52 5.54
N HIS A 265 -3.64 -5.56 4.83
CA HIS A 265 -3.68 -5.60 3.38
C HIS A 265 -3.31 -4.24 2.78
N HIS A 266 -3.32 -4.17 1.46
CA HIS A 266 -3.26 -2.89 0.78
C HIS A 266 -4.37 -1.93 1.23
N PHE A 267 -4.14 -0.63 1.08
CA PHE A 267 -5.24 0.33 1.06
C PHE A 267 -6.16 0.03 -0.12
N GLN A 268 -7.40 -0.35 0.16
CA GLN A 268 -8.35 -0.80 -0.87
C GLN A 268 -9.39 0.28 -1.18
N TYR A 269 -9.85 1.01 -0.16
CA TYR A 269 -10.86 2.04 -0.33
C TYR A 269 -10.40 3.36 0.28
N PHE A 270 -10.86 4.45 -0.32
CA PHE A 270 -10.57 5.79 0.11
C PHE A 270 -11.82 6.63 0.04
N PHE A 271 -11.98 7.58 0.96
CA PHE A 271 -13.01 8.59 0.86
C PHE A 271 -12.61 9.90 1.53
N GLU A 272 -13.26 10.99 1.13
CA GLU A 272 -13.02 12.31 1.70
C GLU A 272 -14.15 12.71 2.62
N ALA A 273 -13.81 13.27 3.78
CA ALA A 273 -14.76 13.92 4.65
C ALA A 273 -14.19 15.23 5.17
N THR A 274 -15.05 16.17 5.51
CA THR A 274 -14.66 17.47 6.04
C THR A 274 -15.04 17.54 7.50
N ALA A 275 -14.19 18.17 8.32
CA ALA A 275 -14.47 18.34 9.74
C ALA A 275 -15.84 19.00 9.95
N ASN A 276 -16.67 18.46 10.84
CA ASN A 276 -18.00 19.01 11.10
C ASN A 276 -17.94 20.43 11.68
N SER A 277 -16.86 20.76 12.40
CA SER A 277 -16.65 22.07 13.03
C SER A 277 -15.86 23.05 12.14
N ASN A 278 -15.27 22.60 11.03
CA ASN A 278 -14.38 23.43 10.21
C ASN A 278 -14.31 22.94 8.75
N ASP A 279 -14.97 23.65 7.84
CA ASP A 279 -15.05 23.32 6.42
C ASP A 279 -13.72 23.50 5.66
N ALA A 280 -12.75 24.21 6.27
CA ALA A 280 -11.41 24.39 5.73
C ALA A 280 -10.45 23.23 6.08
N HIS A 281 -10.90 22.23 6.87
CA HIS A 281 -10.12 21.04 7.22
C HIS A 281 -10.74 19.78 6.60
N PRO A 282 -10.41 19.49 5.33
CA PRO A 282 -10.72 18.21 4.71
C PRO A 282 -9.74 17.13 5.18
N PHE A 283 -10.24 15.89 5.24
CA PHE A 283 -9.48 14.69 5.54
C PHE A 283 -9.69 13.64 4.46
N LEU A 284 -8.62 12.90 4.17
CA LEU A 284 -8.70 11.64 3.44
C LEU A 284 -8.76 10.51 4.46
N TYR A 285 -9.70 9.62 4.28
CA TYR A 285 -9.78 8.36 4.99
C TYR A 285 -9.31 7.23 4.07
N ALA A 286 -8.33 6.46 4.52
CA ALA A 286 -7.76 5.34 3.80
C ALA A 286 -8.02 4.02 4.54
N LEU A 287 -8.66 3.06 3.88
CA LEU A 287 -9.20 1.85 4.48
C LEU A 287 -8.41 0.63 4.02
N ARG A 288 -8.08 -0.24 4.97
CA ARG A 288 -7.45 -1.55 4.71
C ARG A 288 -7.91 -2.60 5.71
N GLY A 289 -7.85 -3.85 5.31
CA GLY A 289 -8.19 -5.01 6.16
C GLY A 289 -6.95 -5.57 6.85
N PHE A 290 -7.14 -6.53 7.74
CA PHE A 290 -6.05 -7.32 8.31
C PHE A 290 -5.86 -8.62 7.53
N ARG A 291 -4.61 -9.01 7.29
CA ARG A 291 -4.25 -10.31 6.68
C ARG A 291 -4.72 -11.48 7.54
N LEU A 292 -4.71 -11.30 8.86
CA LEU A 292 -5.15 -12.27 9.85
C LEU A 292 -6.11 -11.60 10.83
N GLY A 293 -7.32 -12.14 10.96
CA GLY A 293 -8.36 -11.62 11.85
C GLY A 293 -9.46 -10.82 11.12
N SER A 294 -10.47 -10.42 11.87
CA SER A 294 -11.69 -9.81 11.32
C SER A 294 -11.80 -8.35 11.66
N ASN A 295 -10.74 -7.59 11.37
CA ASN A 295 -10.68 -6.16 11.64
C ASN A 295 -10.44 -5.37 10.35
N VAL A 296 -10.91 -4.13 10.35
CA VAL A 296 -10.67 -3.12 9.32
C VAL A 296 -10.09 -1.89 10.00
N THR A 297 -9.00 -1.36 9.45
CA THR A 297 -8.39 -0.10 9.88
C THR A 297 -8.82 1.03 8.97
N LEU A 298 -9.21 2.13 9.59
CA LEU A 298 -9.55 3.40 8.97
C LEU A 298 -8.52 4.44 9.42
N HIS A 299 -7.61 4.76 8.51
CA HIS A 299 -6.56 5.77 8.68
C HIS A 299 -7.09 7.14 8.28
N LYS A 300 -6.66 8.19 8.98
CA LYS A 300 -7.08 9.58 8.72
C LYS A 300 -5.85 10.41 8.36
N VAL A 301 -5.95 11.15 7.26
CA VAL A 301 -4.86 11.96 6.71
C VAL A 301 -5.37 13.38 6.51
N ASP A 302 -4.64 14.36 7.02
CA ASP A 302 -4.96 15.77 6.86
C ASP A 302 -4.72 16.24 5.41
N LEU A 303 -5.72 16.90 4.84
CA LEU A 303 -5.68 17.45 3.48
C LEU A 303 -5.64 19.00 3.45
N SER A 304 -5.47 19.65 4.59
CA SER A 304 -5.36 21.10 4.75
C SER A 304 -3.92 21.59 4.49
N ASN A 305 -3.75 22.87 4.14
CA ASN A 305 -2.46 23.41 3.66
C ASN A 305 -1.32 23.43 4.71
N GLY A 306 -1.63 23.40 6.01
CA GLY A 306 -0.61 23.44 7.06
C GLY A 306 0.00 22.07 7.34
N ASP A 307 -0.85 21.05 7.36
CA ASP A 307 -0.53 19.70 7.81
C ASP A 307 -0.72 18.66 6.68
N PHE A 308 -0.74 19.16 5.42
CA PHE A 308 -1.07 18.37 4.24
C PHE A 308 -0.27 17.06 4.17
N ALA A 309 -0.98 15.97 3.93
CA ALA A 309 -0.40 14.64 3.82
C ALA A 309 0.40 14.24 5.07
N THR A 310 -0.23 14.42 6.22
CA THR A 310 0.22 13.90 7.52
C THR A 310 -0.83 12.95 8.06
N PHE A 311 -0.42 11.79 8.59
CA PHE A 311 -1.37 10.97 9.36
C PHE A 311 -1.71 11.67 10.66
N GLU A 312 -3.01 11.75 10.93
CA GLU A 312 -3.51 12.13 12.24
C GLU A 312 -3.16 11.05 13.25
N ALA A 313 -2.98 11.42 14.53
CA ALA A 313 -2.58 10.44 15.52
C ALA A 313 -3.67 9.36 15.71
N GLY A 314 -3.23 8.10 15.75
CA GLY A 314 -4.06 6.91 15.90
C GLY A 314 -4.77 6.44 14.64
N SER A 315 -5.59 5.41 14.77
CA SER A 315 -6.49 4.92 13.72
C SER A 315 -7.78 4.39 14.32
N LYS A 316 -8.89 4.44 13.56
CA LYS A 316 -10.10 3.74 13.98
C LYS A 316 -10.00 2.30 13.49
N VAL A 317 -10.10 1.35 14.42
CA VAL A 317 -10.21 -0.07 14.09
C VAL A 317 -11.62 -0.52 14.45
N PHE A 318 -12.23 -1.28 13.56
CA PHE A 318 -13.50 -1.94 13.85
C PHE A 318 -13.52 -3.37 13.38
N THR A 319 -14.22 -4.21 14.16
CA THR A 319 -14.42 -5.61 13.87
C THR A 319 -15.55 -5.78 12.85
N VAL A 320 -15.28 -6.64 11.86
CA VAL A 320 -16.24 -7.17 10.90
C VAL A 320 -16.51 -8.64 11.22
N ASP A 321 -17.40 -9.30 10.48
CA ASP A 321 -17.73 -10.69 10.80
C ASP A 321 -16.52 -11.65 10.70
N PRO A 322 -16.49 -12.71 11.53
CA PRO A 322 -15.42 -13.72 11.51
C PRO A 322 -15.16 -14.28 10.11
N GLY A 323 -13.91 -14.29 9.68
CA GLY A 323 -13.51 -14.72 8.34
C GLY A 323 -13.55 -13.61 7.28
N GLN A 324 -14.17 -12.46 7.57
CA GLN A 324 -14.06 -11.28 6.71
C GLN A 324 -12.73 -10.59 6.98
N ILE A 325 -11.75 -10.85 6.13
CA ILE A 325 -10.41 -10.25 6.22
C ILE A 325 -10.29 -8.94 5.43
N TRP A 326 -11.31 -8.59 4.63
CA TRP A 326 -11.26 -7.43 3.72
C TRP A 326 -12.32 -6.37 4.03
N PRO A 327 -11.96 -5.07 3.95
CA PRO A 327 -12.89 -3.96 4.08
C PRO A 327 -13.96 -4.04 3.00
N GLY A 328 -15.11 -3.46 3.28
CA GLY A 328 -16.15 -3.28 2.30
C GLY A 328 -16.10 -1.90 1.65
N GLN A 329 -16.73 -1.77 0.48
CA GLN A 329 -16.85 -0.47 -0.18
C GLN A 329 -17.75 0.48 0.65
N PRO A 330 -17.24 1.65 1.09
CA PRO A 330 -18.02 2.63 1.81
C PRO A 330 -18.85 3.51 0.87
N ALA A 331 -19.92 4.12 1.37
CA ALA A 331 -20.72 5.09 0.62
C ALA A 331 -21.15 6.29 1.47
N LYS A 332 -21.31 7.44 0.81
CA LYS A 332 -21.83 8.65 1.43
C LYS A 332 -23.35 8.71 1.26
N TYR A 333 -24.07 8.89 2.37
CA TYR A 333 -25.53 9.02 2.38
C TYR A 333 -25.98 9.97 3.49
N GLU A 334 -26.89 10.89 3.16
CA GLU A 334 -27.41 11.92 4.08
C GLU A 334 -26.31 12.70 4.83
N GLY A 335 -25.19 12.98 4.15
CA GLY A 335 -24.07 13.74 4.70
C GLY A 335 -23.07 12.91 5.52
N PHE A 336 -23.33 11.64 5.78
CA PHE A 336 -22.46 10.75 6.54
C PHE A 336 -21.81 9.70 5.66
N TRP A 337 -20.63 9.23 6.06
CA TRP A 337 -20.03 8.04 5.49
C TRP A 337 -20.48 6.80 6.25
N TRP A 338 -20.91 5.79 5.49
CA TRP A 338 -21.32 4.49 5.98
C TRP A 338 -20.31 3.44 5.52
N LEU A 339 -19.77 2.69 6.47
CA LEU A 339 -18.77 1.67 6.24
C LEU A 339 -19.40 0.29 6.46
N PRO A 340 -19.17 -0.68 5.56
CA PRO A 340 -19.71 -2.04 5.73
C PRO A 340 -19.09 -2.75 6.95
N ALA A 341 -19.87 -3.60 7.61
CA ALA A 341 -19.47 -4.25 8.86
C ALA A 341 -19.61 -5.80 8.84
N GLY A 342 -19.96 -6.36 7.69
CA GLY A 342 -20.24 -7.78 7.50
C GLY A 342 -21.73 -8.10 7.46
N ASN A 343 -22.05 -9.34 7.11
CA ASN A 343 -23.39 -9.87 6.95
C ASN A 343 -24.28 -9.73 8.19
N ASN A 344 -23.75 -9.87 9.42
CA ASN A 344 -24.55 -9.83 10.66
C ASN A 344 -24.63 -8.45 11.31
N ASN A 345 -23.82 -7.49 10.88
CA ASN A 345 -23.60 -6.27 11.64
C ASN A 345 -24.23 -5.07 10.92
N THR A 346 -24.71 -4.11 11.70
CA THR A 346 -25.14 -2.81 11.16
C THR A 346 -23.95 -2.11 10.51
N PRO A 347 -24.12 -1.49 9.32
CA PRO A 347 -23.11 -0.60 8.76
C PRO A 347 -22.65 0.45 9.77
N ARG A 348 -21.34 0.69 9.87
CA ARG A 348 -20.77 1.69 10.79
C ARG A 348 -20.98 3.09 10.22
N LYS A 349 -21.47 4.02 11.03
CA LYS A 349 -21.63 5.43 10.65
C LYS A 349 -20.47 6.24 11.19
N LEU A 350 -19.76 6.94 10.32
CA LEU A 350 -18.85 8.03 10.73
C LEU A 350 -19.72 9.27 10.98
N SER A 351 -20.18 9.43 12.22
CA SER A 351 -21.17 10.43 12.60
C SER A 351 -20.56 11.79 12.94
N VAL A 352 -19.31 11.79 13.39
CA VAL A 352 -18.51 12.99 13.64
C VAL A 352 -17.13 12.82 13.02
N VAL A 353 -16.73 13.82 12.25
CA VAL A 353 -15.38 14.08 11.74
C VAL A 353 -14.85 15.25 12.54
N GLY A 354 -14.00 14.97 13.52
CA GLY A 354 -13.37 16.00 14.33
C GLY A 354 -12.17 16.62 13.62
N THR A 355 -11.69 17.75 14.14
CA THR A 355 -10.41 18.35 13.70
C THR A 355 -9.26 17.67 14.44
N GLY A 356 -8.21 17.27 13.73
CA GLY A 356 -7.03 16.59 14.29
C GLY A 356 -7.24 15.08 14.47
N ASP A 357 -6.64 14.53 15.54
CA ASP A 357 -6.58 13.10 15.89
C ASP A 357 -7.88 12.33 15.73
N VAL A 358 -7.76 11.03 15.44
CA VAL A 358 -8.93 10.14 15.25
C VAL A 358 -9.77 9.98 16.51
N THR A 359 -9.27 10.34 17.69
CA THR A 359 -10.03 10.29 18.95
C THR A 359 -11.22 11.26 18.93
N THR A 360 -11.14 12.31 18.12
CA THR A 360 -12.19 13.31 17.91
C THR A 360 -13.27 12.86 16.93
N ASP A 361 -13.00 11.81 16.16
CA ASP A 361 -14.00 11.20 15.28
C ASP A 361 -14.92 10.25 16.05
N THR A 362 -16.20 10.24 15.69
CA THR A 362 -17.17 9.27 16.21
C THR A 362 -17.55 8.27 15.13
N LEU A 363 -17.14 7.02 15.34
CA LEU A 363 -17.53 5.88 14.52
C LEU A 363 -18.53 5.05 15.33
N ASP A 364 -19.81 5.19 15.01
CA ASP A 364 -20.92 4.58 15.76
C ASP A 364 -20.73 3.06 15.86
N SER A 365 -21.07 2.48 17.01
CA SER A 365 -20.99 1.04 17.25
C SER A 365 -21.95 0.25 16.35
N PRO A 366 -21.60 -0.98 15.92
CA PRO A 366 -22.52 -1.81 15.16
C PRO A 366 -23.52 -2.47 16.12
N ALA A 367 -24.73 -2.77 15.65
CA ALA A 367 -25.59 -3.75 16.30
C ALA A 367 -25.38 -5.12 15.65
N SER A 368 -25.46 -6.18 16.46
CA SER A 368 -25.40 -7.58 16.04
C SER A 368 -26.37 -8.39 16.92
N PRO A 369 -27.32 -9.16 16.35
CA PRO A 369 -27.57 -9.32 14.91
C PRO A 369 -28.29 -8.10 14.30
N PHE A 370 -28.02 -7.83 13.03
CA PHE A 370 -28.69 -6.83 12.22
C PHE A 370 -29.04 -7.42 10.85
N VAL A 371 -30.26 -7.15 10.37
CA VAL A 371 -30.75 -7.69 9.09
C VAL A 371 -31.34 -6.56 8.25
N PRO A 372 -30.90 -6.37 7.01
CA PRO A 372 -29.75 -6.99 6.34
C PRO A 372 -28.43 -6.29 6.73
N GLY A 373 -27.37 -7.03 7.05
CA GLY A 373 -26.02 -6.47 7.20
C GLY A 373 -25.40 -6.08 5.86
N SER A 374 -24.10 -5.78 5.81
CA SER A 374 -23.46 -5.31 4.58
C SER A 374 -21.99 -5.66 4.46
N GLU A 375 -21.59 -6.12 3.28
CA GLU A 375 -20.19 -6.25 2.87
C GLU A 375 -19.78 -5.16 1.88
N HIS A 376 -20.69 -4.67 1.05
CA HIS A 376 -20.46 -3.52 0.18
C HIS A 376 -21.68 -2.60 0.21
N ILE A 377 -21.45 -1.29 0.09
CA ILE A 377 -22.49 -0.28 0.08
C ILE A 377 -22.29 0.63 -1.13
N THR A 378 -23.39 1.01 -1.75
CA THR A 378 -23.41 2.11 -2.73
C THR A 378 -24.64 2.99 -2.51
N ALA A 379 -24.50 4.28 -2.78
CA ALA A 379 -25.59 5.24 -2.66
C ALA A 379 -26.14 5.60 -4.04
N PHE A 380 -27.45 5.79 -4.14
CA PHE A 380 -28.08 6.23 -5.38
C PHE A 380 -29.33 7.07 -5.10
N GLY A 381 -29.30 8.32 -5.57
CA GLY A 381 -30.33 9.31 -5.22
C GLY A 381 -30.49 9.43 -3.70
N ASN A 382 -31.72 9.32 -3.22
CA ASN A 382 -32.06 9.36 -1.79
C ASN A 382 -32.22 7.95 -1.19
N GLN A 383 -31.46 6.98 -1.69
CA GLN A 383 -31.44 5.59 -1.25
C GLN A 383 -30.01 5.04 -1.21
N MET A 384 -29.88 3.84 -0.66
CA MET A 384 -28.66 3.04 -0.66
C MET A 384 -28.99 1.62 -1.08
N ALA A 385 -28.02 0.93 -1.66
CA ALA A 385 -28.03 -0.52 -1.82
C ALA A 385 -26.85 -1.11 -1.05
N ILE A 386 -27.08 -2.31 -0.54
CA ILE A 386 -26.05 -3.12 0.08
C ILE A 386 -26.00 -4.48 -0.59
N HIS A 387 -24.82 -5.07 -0.61
CA HIS A 387 -24.61 -6.47 -0.96
C HIS A 387 -24.02 -7.21 0.24
N MET A 388 -24.38 -8.48 0.37
CA MET A 388 -23.85 -9.41 1.36
C MET A 388 -23.79 -10.82 0.77
N LYS A 389 -22.68 -11.52 1.00
CA LYS A 389 -22.56 -12.97 0.78
C LYS A 389 -23.48 -13.74 1.74
N GLU A 390 -24.04 -14.84 1.28
CA GLU A 390 -24.89 -15.73 2.06
C GLU A 390 -24.11 -16.36 3.22
N GLY A 391 -24.73 -16.36 4.40
CA GLY A 391 -24.24 -17.10 5.55
C GLY A 391 -24.36 -18.62 5.35
N VAL A 392 -23.25 -19.32 5.10
CA VAL A 392 -23.28 -20.79 5.05
C VAL A 392 -23.09 -21.35 6.46
N SER A 393 -24.17 -21.81 7.09
CA SER A 393 -24.10 -22.52 8.37
C SER A 393 -23.59 -23.96 8.18
N GLY A 394 -22.48 -24.32 8.82
CA GLY A 394 -22.10 -25.73 9.03
C GLY A 394 -21.17 -26.39 8.01
N VAL A 395 -20.44 -25.65 7.17
CA VAL A 395 -19.41 -26.23 6.28
C VAL A 395 -17.99 -25.93 6.81
N PRO A 396 -17.26 -26.91 7.36
CA PRO A 396 -15.89 -26.73 7.80
C PRO A 396 -14.96 -26.37 6.62
N GLY A 397 -14.19 -25.27 6.75
CA GLY A 397 -13.16 -24.89 5.78
C GLY A 397 -13.58 -23.87 4.71
N LEU A 398 -14.86 -23.48 4.66
CA LEU A 398 -15.30 -22.29 3.94
C LEU A 398 -15.66 -21.22 4.98
N PRO A 399 -15.03 -20.04 5.02
CA PRO A 399 -15.47 -18.96 5.90
C PRO A 399 -16.89 -18.55 5.47
N GLY A 400 -17.90 -19.06 6.17
CA GLY A 400 -19.30 -18.69 6.04
C GLY A 400 -19.58 -17.50 6.95
N ILE A 401 -19.69 -16.31 6.37
CA ILE A 401 -19.61 -15.06 7.13
C ILE A 401 -21.02 -14.48 7.18
N GLY A 402 -21.84 -14.92 8.15
CA GLY A 402 -23.21 -14.42 8.27
C GLY A 402 -24.27 -15.40 8.76
N ALA A 403 -25.36 -14.89 9.32
CA ALA A 403 -26.61 -15.60 9.58
C ALA A 403 -27.75 -15.13 8.65
N ASN A 404 -27.52 -14.08 7.86
CA ASN A 404 -28.50 -13.53 6.93
C ASN A 404 -28.34 -14.12 5.53
N ASP A 405 -29.46 -14.19 4.82
CA ASP A 405 -29.54 -14.53 3.39
C ASP A 405 -28.60 -13.64 2.56
N GLY A 406 -27.99 -14.21 1.52
CA GLY A 406 -27.12 -13.47 0.61
C GLY A 406 -27.88 -12.72 -0.49
N GLY A 407 -27.22 -11.72 -1.08
CA GLY A 407 -27.72 -10.92 -2.20
C GLY A 407 -27.74 -9.43 -1.88
N VAL A 408 -28.75 -8.74 -2.42
CA VAL A 408 -28.88 -7.28 -2.34
C VAL A 408 -30.12 -6.85 -1.56
N SER A 409 -29.99 -5.78 -0.78
CA SER A 409 -31.13 -5.05 -0.22
C SER A 409 -31.04 -3.55 -0.54
N ILE A 410 -32.21 -2.93 -0.67
CA ILE A 410 -32.37 -1.51 -0.98
C ILE A 410 -33.01 -0.79 0.20
N LEU A 411 -32.36 0.28 0.66
CA LEU A 411 -32.89 1.18 1.67
C LEU A 411 -34.08 1.96 1.09
N LYS A 412 -35.20 2.03 1.81
CA LYS A 412 -36.32 2.90 1.41
C LYS A 412 -35.87 4.36 1.27
N VAL A 413 -36.56 5.13 0.44
CA VAL A 413 -36.26 6.56 0.24
C VAL A 413 -36.24 7.32 1.57
N GLY A 414 -35.13 7.99 1.90
CA GLY A 414 -34.97 8.73 3.15
C GLY A 414 -34.93 7.85 4.40
N GLY A 415 -34.69 6.54 4.24
CA GLY A 415 -34.57 5.62 5.36
C GLY A 415 -33.28 5.85 6.15
N ALA A 416 -33.31 5.64 7.46
CA ALA A 416 -32.10 5.58 8.26
C ALA A 416 -31.39 4.22 8.05
N PRO A 417 -30.12 4.17 7.60
CA PRO A 417 -29.40 2.92 7.33
C PRO A 417 -29.21 2.03 8.56
N ALA A 418 -29.13 2.62 9.75
CA ALA A 418 -29.00 1.89 11.02
C ALA A 418 -30.32 1.27 11.54
N THR A 419 -31.41 1.34 10.78
CA THR A 419 -32.72 0.78 11.18
C THR A 419 -33.12 -0.36 10.24
N ALA A 420 -33.06 -1.59 10.74
CA ALA A 420 -33.34 -2.83 10.00
C ALA A 420 -34.63 -2.76 9.16
N SER A 421 -35.74 -2.29 9.75
CA SER A 421 -37.05 -2.20 9.09
C SER A 421 -37.13 -1.19 7.93
N ASN A 422 -36.07 -0.38 7.70
CA ASN A 422 -36.01 0.54 6.57
C ASN A 422 -35.46 -0.12 5.30
N TRP A 423 -34.83 -1.27 5.43
CA TRP A 423 -34.30 -2.05 4.33
C TRP A 423 -35.38 -2.96 3.75
N GLY A 424 -35.42 -3.06 2.42
CA GLY A 424 -36.27 -4.01 1.73
C GLY A 424 -35.84 -5.46 1.97
N SER A 425 -36.67 -6.40 1.54
CA SER A 425 -36.29 -7.81 1.50
C SER A 425 -35.04 -8.01 0.64
N VAL A 426 -34.16 -8.90 1.08
CA VAL A 426 -33.01 -9.33 0.29
C VAL A 426 -33.50 -10.04 -0.98
N PHE A 427 -32.85 -9.79 -2.11
CA PHE A 427 -33.11 -10.49 -3.37
C PHE A 427 -31.78 -10.88 -4.04
N PRO A 428 -31.74 -12.01 -4.77
CA PRO A 428 -30.50 -12.52 -5.36
C PRO A 428 -30.03 -11.67 -6.55
N VAL A 429 -28.71 -11.48 -6.63
CA VAL A 429 -28.00 -10.85 -7.75
C VAL A 429 -26.72 -11.65 -7.98
N GLY A 430 -26.66 -12.43 -9.07
CA GLY A 430 -25.60 -13.44 -9.25
C GLY A 430 -25.69 -14.59 -8.24
N ASP A 431 -24.59 -15.32 -8.06
CA ASP A 431 -24.49 -16.35 -7.02
C ASP A 431 -24.36 -15.70 -5.64
N VAL A 432 -25.38 -15.89 -4.80
CA VAL A 432 -25.45 -15.30 -3.46
C VAL A 432 -24.44 -15.90 -2.49
N THR A 433 -23.87 -17.06 -2.80
CA THR A 433 -22.82 -17.69 -1.99
C THR A 433 -21.45 -17.03 -2.19
N ASP A 434 -21.33 -16.17 -3.20
CA ASP A 434 -20.13 -15.41 -3.48
C ASP A 434 -20.21 -13.96 -3.01
N ARG A 435 -19.04 -13.41 -2.70
CA ARG A 435 -18.90 -12.01 -2.34
C ARG A 435 -18.76 -11.20 -3.62
N ALA A 436 -19.56 -10.14 -3.77
CA ALA A 436 -19.39 -9.19 -4.85
C ALA A 436 -17.98 -8.56 -4.81
N ALA A 437 -17.34 -8.45 -5.97
CA ALA A 437 -16.07 -7.77 -6.10
C ALA A 437 -16.22 -6.24 -5.97
N GLY A 438 -17.32 -5.67 -6.45
CA GLY A 438 -17.57 -4.22 -6.38
C GLY A 438 -19.00 -3.83 -6.71
N LEU A 439 -19.42 -2.66 -6.23
CA LEU A 439 -20.76 -2.11 -6.46
C LEU A 439 -20.65 -0.67 -6.97
N VAL A 440 -21.39 -0.30 -8.00
CA VAL A 440 -21.42 1.08 -8.50
C VAL A 440 -22.82 1.47 -8.95
N ASN A 441 -23.22 2.71 -8.66
CA ASN A 441 -24.44 3.25 -9.22
C ASN A 441 -24.13 4.07 -10.47
N HIS A 442 -24.93 3.91 -11.51
CA HIS A 442 -24.79 4.67 -12.74
C HIS A 442 -26.15 4.83 -13.44
N GLN A 443 -26.49 6.06 -13.82
CA GLN A 443 -27.74 6.42 -14.52
C GLN A 443 -29.03 5.81 -13.93
N GLY A 444 -29.11 5.71 -12.59
CA GLY A 444 -30.31 5.20 -11.91
C GLY A 444 -30.45 3.68 -11.87
N ALA A 445 -29.47 2.95 -12.39
CA ALA A 445 -29.29 1.51 -12.17
C ALA A 445 -28.09 1.28 -11.26
N THR A 446 -28.14 0.22 -10.45
CA THR A 446 -26.98 -0.21 -9.66
C THR A 446 -26.41 -1.47 -10.28
N PHE A 447 -25.09 -1.50 -10.41
CA PHE A 447 -24.32 -2.57 -10.98
C PHE A 447 -23.55 -3.29 -9.88
N VAL A 448 -23.52 -4.61 -9.98
CA VAL A 448 -22.80 -5.50 -9.07
C VAL A 448 -21.87 -6.34 -9.92
N LEU A 449 -20.58 -6.24 -9.64
CA LEU A 449 -19.59 -7.12 -10.23
C LEU A 449 -19.48 -8.36 -9.34
N MET A 450 -20.00 -9.48 -9.85
CA MET A 450 -19.90 -10.80 -9.25
C MET A 450 -18.78 -11.58 -9.95
N PRO A 451 -18.26 -12.65 -9.33
CA PRO A 451 -17.25 -13.51 -9.96
C PRO A 451 -17.67 -13.98 -11.36
N ASP A 452 -18.95 -14.32 -11.52
CA ASP A 452 -19.52 -14.88 -12.75
C ASP A 452 -19.97 -13.82 -13.79
N GLY A 453 -20.00 -12.54 -13.43
CA GLY A 453 -20.45 -11.51 -14.36
C GLY A 453 -20.80 -10.15 -13.77
N LEU A 454 -21.10 -9.21 -14.67
CA LEU A 454 -21.67 -7.92 -14.32
C LEU A 454 -23.19 -8.02 -14.33
N TYR A 455 -23.80 -7.73 -13.19
CA TYR A 455 -25.25 -7.68 -13.03
C TYR A 455 -25.70 -6.24 -12.84
N SER A 456 -26.96 -5.96 -13.18
CA SER A 456 -27.62 -4.72 -12.79
C SER A 456 -28.96 -5.01 -12.15
N PHE A 457 -29.41 -4.09 -11.29
CA PHE A 457 -30.76 -4.08 -10.76
C PHE A 457 -31.32 -2.67 -10.69
N ASN A 458 -32.65 -2.58 -10.72
CA ASN A 458 -33.37 -1.32 -10.55
C ASN A 458 -33.89 -1.16 -9.11
N SER A 459 -34.49 0.00 -8.83
CA SER A 459 -35.10 0.31 -7.52
C SER A 459 -36.23 -0.63 -7.08
N LYS A 460 -36.73 -1.51 -7.95
CA LYS A 460 -37.74 -2.53 -7.65
C LYS A 460 -37.13 -3.92 -7.36
N GLY A 461 -35.80 -4.02 -7.29
CA GLY A 461 -35.09 -5.28 -7.03
C GLY A 461 -35.15 -6.28 -8.17
N ARG A 462 -35.43 -5.83 -9.41
CA ARG A 462 -35.33 -6.71 -10.59
C ARG A 462 -33.89 -6.73 -11.05
N SER A 463 -33.21 -7.85 -10.83
CA SER A 463 -31.85 -8.09 -11.29
C SER A 463 -31.81 -8.73 -12.67
N GLY A 464 -30.74 -8.49 -13.41
CA GLY A 464 -30.47 -9.09 -14.70
C GLY A 464 -28.98 -9.09 -15.00
N LEU A 465 -28.51 -10.15 -15.64
CA LEU A 465 -27.16 -10.24 -16.17
C LEU A 465 -26.99 -9.20 -17.28
N VAL A 466 -25.99 -8.33 -17.13
CA VAL A 466 -25.60 -7.33 -18.13
C VAL A 466 -24.54 -7.91 -19.04
N HIS A 467 -23.54 -8.59 -18.45
CA HIS A 467 -22.45 -9.19 -19.19
C HIS A 467 -21.90 -10.41 -18.44
N GLY A 468 -22.03 -11.62 -19.03
CA GLY A 468 -21.65 -12.89 -18.40
C GLY A 468 -20.36 -13.52 -18.91
N SER A 469 -19.66 -12.88 -19.86
CA SER A 469 -18.40 -13.40 -20.39
C SER A 469 -17.18 -12.98 -19.56
N LEU A 470 -17.39 -12.49 -18.33
CA LEU A 470 -16.30 -12.15 -17.41
C LEU A 470 -15.61 -13.41 -16.86
N GLY A 471 -16.35 -14.53 -16.74
CA GLY A 471 -15.83 -15.90 -16.66
C GLY A 471 -15.19 -16.32 -15.32
N ALA A 472 -15.15 -17.64 -15.10
CA ALA A 472 -14.80 -18.32 -13.85
C ALA A 472 -13.31 -18.25 -13.39
N TRP A 473 -12.52 -17.29 -13.87
CA TRP A 473 -11.10 -17.16 -13.47
C TRP A 473 -10.93 -16.49 -12.08
N GLU A 474 -12.03 -15.92 -11.58
CA GLU A 474 -12.59 -15.66 -10.24
C GLU A 474 -11.75 -15.57 -8.95
N ASN A 475 -10.57 -16.19 -8.79
CA ASN A 475 -9.99 -16.36 -7.45
C ASN A 475 -8.99 -15.28 -6.98
N ALA A 476 -8.60 -14.30 -7.82
CA ALA A 476 -7.58 -13.33 -7.46
C ALA A 476 -8.12 -11.98 -6.94
N HIS A 477 -9.29 -11.53 -7.39
CA HIS A 477 -9.66 -10.12 -7.24
C HIS A 477 -10.93 -9.93 -6.42
N ILE A 478 -10.74 -9.42 -5.20
CA ILE A 478 -11.84 -9.05 -4.32
C ILE A 478 -11.61 -7.62 -3.87
N ASN A 479 -12.70 -6.85 -3.76
CA ASN A 479 -12.70 -5.40 -3.63
C ASN A 479 -12.12 -4.67 -4.85
N ILE A 480 -12.79 -4.81 -6.00
CA ILE A 480 -12.51 -4.08 -7.23
C ILE A 480 -13.31 -2.76 -7.22
N PRO A 481 -12.67 -1.59 -7.01
CA PRO A 481 -13.36 -0.31 -7.09
C PRO A 481 -13.68 0.00 -8.55
N MET A 482 -14.96 -0.07 -8.90
CA MET A 482 -15.46 0.41 -10.19
C MET A 482 -15.72 1.92 -10.13
N SER A 483 -15.39 2.61 -11.20
CA SER A 483 -15.57 4.07 -11.33
C SER A 483 -16.50 4.43 -12.47
N THR A 484 -17.02 5.66 -12.48
CA THR A 484 -17.86 6.16 -13.56
C THR A 484 -17.09 7.18 -14.40
N TYR A 485 -16.99 7.00 -15.71
CA TYR A 485 -16.30 7.92 -16.62
C TYR A 485 -17.21 8.33 -17.77
N LYS A 486 -17.46 9.63 -17.94
CA LYS A 486 -18.19 10.23 -19.08
C LYS A 486 -19.48 9.52 -19.51
N GLY A 487 -20.28 9.02 -18.55
CA GLY A 487 -21.52 8.32 -18.87
C GLY A 487 -21.38 6.81 -19.03
N SER A 488 -20.23 6.25 -18.68
CA SER A 488 -19.91 4.82 -18.71
C SER A 488 -19.33 4.35 -17.38
N ILE A 489 -19.17 3.04 -17.21
CA ILE A 489 -18.54 2.41 -16.05
C ILE A 489 -17.18 1.89 -16.47
N VAL A 490 -16.15 2.19 -15.68
CA VAL A 490 -14.81 1.63 -15.83
C VAL A 490 -14.68 0.44 -14.87
N ILE A 491 -14.34 -0.72 -15.42
CA ILE A 491 -14.31 -2.00 -14.72
C ILE A 491 -12.89 -2.56 -14.83
N PRO A 492 -12.09 -2.52 -13.75
CA PRO A 492 -10.85 -3.28 -13.68
C PRO A 492 -11.17 -4.77 -13.72
N HIS A 493 -10.73 -5.46 -14.77
CA HIS A 493 -11.00 -6.88 -14.99
C HIS A 493 -9.70 -7.62 -15.35
N PRO A 494 -9.53 -8.91 -14.98
CA PRO A 494 -8.37 -9.71 -15.40
C PRO A 494 -8.14 -9.76 -16.91
N SER A 495 -9.19 -9.60 -17.71
CA SER A 495 -9.09 -9.62 -19.18
C SER A 495 -8.76 -8.24 -19.79
N GLY A 496 -8.49 -7.23 -18.97
CA GLY A 496 -8.23 -5.85 -19.39
C GLY A 496 -9.10 -4.82 -18.66
N LEU A 497 -8.87 -3.55 -18.93
CA LEU A 497 -9.67 -2.47 -18.37
C LEU A 497 -10.89 -2.20 -19.24
N LEU A 498 -12.08 -2.56 -18.76
CA LEU A 498 -13.29 -2.47 -19.58
C LEU A 498 -14.03 -1.15 -19.36
N LEU A 499 -14.46 -0.51 -20.45
CA LEU A 499 -15.40 0.60 -20.45
C LEU A 499 -16.76 0.11 -20.91
N TYR A 500 -17.74 0.13 -20.01
CA TYR A 500 -19.11 -0.27 -20.29
C TYR A 500 -20.04 0.93 -20.37
N THR A 501 -20.57 1.18 -21.56
CA THR A 501 -21.67 2.14 -21.80
C THR A 501 -22.99 1.38 -21.79
N LEU A 502 -24.02 1.94 -21.13
CA LEU A 502 -25.31 1.25 -21.02
C LEU A 502 -25.89 0.87 -22.39
N GLY A 503 -26.14 -0.42 -22.58
CA GLY A 503 -26.75 -0.95 -23.81
C GLY A 503 -25.75 -1.24 -24.93
N GLU A 504 -24.45 -1.01 -24.71
CA GLU A 504 -23.37 -1.35 -25.64
C GLU A 504 -22.54 -2.51 -25.08
N GLU A 505 -21.76 -3.18 -25.95
CA GLU A 505 -20.79 -4.18 -25.48
C GLU A 505 -19.62 -3.49 -24.76
N PRO A 506 -19.13 -4.01 -23.63
CA PRO A 506 -17.93 -3.48 -23.00
C PRO A 506 -16.74 -3.49 -23.98
N ILE A 507 -16.02 -2.38 -24.05
CA ILE A 507 -14.80 -2.27 -24.85
C ILE A 507 -13.59 -2.27 -23.92
N ASN A 508 -12.51 -2.98 -24.28
CA ASN A 508 -11.25 -2.83 -23.57
C ASN A 508 -10.64 -1.46 -23.92
N ILE A 509 -10.27 -0.71 -22.89
CA ILE A 509 -9.62 0.59 -22.96
C ILE A 509 -8.26 0.61 -22.25
N GLY A 510 -7.77 -0.53 -21.78
CA GLY A 510 -6.52 -0.66 -21.04
C GLY A 510 -5.27 -0.44 -21.89
N VAL A 511 -4.12 -0.39 -21.21
CA VAL A 511 -2.80 -0.24 -21.85
C VAL A 511 -2.44 -1.39 -22.79
N ASP A 512 -3.10 -2.53 -22.60
CA ASP A 512 -2.97 -3.76 -23.38
C ASP A 512 -3.72 -3.72 -24.73
N VAL A 513 -4.56 -2.72 -25.00
CA VAL A 513 -5.33 -2.63 -26.27
C VAL A 513 -4.43 -2.37 -27.48
N GLY A 514 -3.31 -1.65 -27.29
CA GLY A 514 -2.33 -1.37 -28.35
C GLY A 514 -1.48 -2.59 -28.75
N ALA A 515 -1.56 -3.67 -27.98
CA ALA A 515 -0.83 -4.91 -28.19
C ALA A 515 -1.26 -5.62 -29.48
N THR A 516 -0.40 -5.66 -30.49
CA THR A 516 -0.60 -6.67 -31.54
C THR A 516 -0.26 -8.03 -30.96
N LEU A 517 -1.26 -8.91 -30.80
CA LEU A 517 -1.08 -10.28 -30.34
C LEU A 517 0.06 -10.98 -31.11
N GLY A 518 1.04 -11.52 -30.38
CA GLY A 518 2.17 -12.26 -30.94
C GLY A 518 3.45 -11.45 -31.21
N VAL A 519 3.45 -10.15 -30.96
CA VAL A 519 4.68 -9.34 -30.98
C VAL A 519 5.28 -9.31 -29.59
N LEU A 520 6.46 -9.91 -29.42
CA LEU A 520 7.21 -9.84 -28.17
C LEU A 520 8.02 -8.55 -28.09
N PRO A 521 8.10 -7.90 -26.93
CA PRO A 521 8.99 -6.76 -26.76
C PRO A 521 10.47 -7.18 -26.95
N PRO A 522 11.36 -6.23 -27.27
CA PRO A 522 12.79 -6.49 -27.24
C PRO A 522 13.21 -7.06 -25.88
N SER A 523 14.16 -8.00 -25.88
CA SER A 523 14.69 -8.59 -24.65
C SER A 523 15.14 -7.50 -23.67
N GLY A 524 14.63 -7.56 -22.43
CA GLY A 524 14.94 -6.62 -21.35
C GLY A 524 13.93 -5.47 -21.18
N VAL A 525 12.90 -5.39 -22.02
CA VAL A 525 11.79 -4.43 -21.88
C VAL A 525 10.62 -5.11 -21.18
N THR A 526 10.04 -4.43 -20.20
CA THR A 526 8.82 -4.90 -19.50
C THR A 526 7.66 -5.00 -20.49
N GLU A 527 7.02 -6.18 -20.54
CA GLU A 527 5.80 -6.38 -21.30
C GLU A 527 4.61 -5.75 -20.56
N LEU A 528 3.84 -4.91 -21.24
CA LEU A 528 2.66 -4.25 -20.67
C LEU A 528 1.36 -5.00 -20.98
N HIS A 529 1.42 -6.27 -21.39
CA HIS A 529 0.26 -7.03 -21.83
C HIS A 529 -0.10 -8.12 -20.82
N GLY A 530 -1.41 -8.39 -20.66
CA GLY A 530 -1.90 -9.50 -19.84
C GLY A 530 -1.69 -9.31 -18.33
N GLY A 531 -1.39 -8.10 -17.89
CA GLY A 531 -1.30 -7.75 -16.48
C GLY A 531 -2.66 -7.55 -15.80
N ILE A 532 -2.63 -7.17 -14.53
CA ILE A 532 -3.79 -7.00 -13.68
C ILE A 532 -4.07 -5.51 -13.45
N HIS A 533 -5.31 -5.09 -13.70
CA HIS A 533 -5.81 -3.77 -13.33
C HIS A 533 -6.38 -3.83 -11.90
N HIS A 534 -5.74 -3.16 -10.94
CA HIS A 534 -6.15 -3.28 -9.54
C HIS A 534 -7.35 -2.38 -9.19
N SER A 535 -7.28 -1.11 -9.55
CA SER A 535 -8.33 -0.16 -9.19
C SER A 535 -8.32 1.01 -10.13
N THR A 536 -9.45 1.72 -10.17
CA THR A 536 -9.56 2.96 -10.92
C THR A 536 -10.17 4.05 -10.05
N ASP A 537 -9.74 5.29 -10.29
CA ASP A 537 -10.53 6.47 -9.93
C ASP A 537 -10.56 7.43 -11.12
N THR A 538 -11.61 8.22 -11.20
CA THR A 538 -11.88 9.10 -12.34
C THR A 538 -12.10 10.52 -11.86
N VAL A 539 -11.56 11.48 -12.60
CA VAL A 539 -11.73 12.90 -12.32
C VAL A 539 -11.53 13.69 -13.60
N SER A 540 -12.45 14.62 -13.88
CA SER A 540 -12.39 15.42 -15.11
C SER A 540 -12.31 14.51 -16.36
N ASP A 541 -11.30 14.71 -17.20
CA ASP A 541 -11.03 13.92 -18.40
C ASP A 541 -10.11 12.71 -18.17
N PHE A 542 -9.66 12.48 -16.93
CA PHE A 542 -8.64 11.50 -16.60
C PHE A 542 -9.20 10.28 -15.87
N ILE A 543 -8.61 9.13 -16.18
CA ILE A 543 -8.73 7.86 -15.46
C ILE A 543 -7.36 7.60 -14.83
N TYR A 544 -7.34 7.28 -13.55
CA TYR A 544 -6.14 6.84 -12.86
C TYR A 544 -6.29 5.38 -12.51
N GLU A 545 -5.23 4.60 -12.67
CA GLU A 545 -5.24 3.19 -12.29
C GLU A 545 -3.90 2.71 -11.73
N VAL A 546 -3.98 1.60 -11.00
CA VAL A 546 -2.82 0.80 -10.63
C VAL A 546 -2.82 -0.45 -11.51
N TYR A 547 -1.76 -0.64 -12.28
CA TYR A 547 -1.59 -1.76 -13.20
C TYR A 547 -0.38 -2.60 -12.81
N GLN A 548 -0.55 -3.91 -12.64
CA GLN A 548 0.52 -4.86 -12.33
C GLN A 548 0.83 -5.67 -13.60
N PRO A 549 1.94 -5.38 -14.30
CA PRO A 549 2.24 -6.05 -15.57
C PRO A 549 2.45 -7.57 -15.43
N ASP A 550 2.95 -8.02 -14.29
CA ASP A 550 3.20 -9.43 -13.98
C ASP A 550 2.54 -9.79 -12.65
N ASN A 551 1.55 -10.69 -12.68
CA ASN A 551 0.77 -11.11 -11.52
C ASN A 551 1.57 -11.88 -10.45
N THR A 552 2.78 -12.32 -10.76
CA THR A 552 3.69 -12.95 -9.79
C THR A 552 4.66 -11.95 -9.15
N SER A 553 4.75 -10.74 -9.70
CA SER A 553 5.65 -9.69 -9.24
C SER A 553 4.93 -8.70 -8.34
N THR A 554 5.62 -8.17 -7.33
CA THR A 554 5.12 -7.02 -6.55
C THR A 554 5.28 -5.70 -7.27
N SER A 555 5.85 -5.67 -8.48
CA SER A 555 5.98 -4.43 -9.24
C SER A 555 4.66 -4.06 -9.92
N ALA A 556 4.22 -2.82 -9.69
CA ALA A 556 3.08 -2.23 -10.36
C ALA A 556 3.44 -0.85 -10.93
N LEU A 557 2.56 -0.31 -11.77
CA LEU A 557 2.64 0.99 -12.39
C LEU A 557 1.44 1.82 -11.96
N LEU A 558 1.69 3.09 -11.66
CA LEU A 558 0.64 4.08 -11.52
C LEU A 558 0.41 4.73 -12.87
N LEU A 559 -0.74 4.50 -13.48
CA LEU A 559 -1.05 4.97 -14.83
C LEU A 559 -2.09 6.09 -14.81
N CYS A 560 -2.02 6.94 -15.83
CA CYS A 560 -3.02 7.96 -16.15
C CYS A 560 -3.48 7.77 -17.60
N GLY A 561 -4.78 7.54 -17.75
CA GLY A 561 -5.47 7.39 -19.02
C GLY A 561 -6.32 8.61 -19.34
N TYR A 562 -6.40 8.99 -20.61
CA TYR A 562 -7.33 10.00 -21.09
C TYR A 562 -7.72 9.74 -22.54
N GLN A 563 -8.90 10.23 -22.93
CA GLN A 563 -9.40 10.05 -24.28
C GLN A 563 -8.76 11.05 -25.25
N ALA A 564 -8.13 10.55 -26.31
CA ALA A 564 -7.57 11.34 -27.40
C ALA A 564 -8.26 10.96 -28.72
N GLY A 565 -9.35 11.66 -29.05
CA GLY A 565 -10.19 11.29 -30.18
C GLY A 565 -11.05 10.07 -29.86
N ARG A 566 -10.85 8.94 -30.57
CA ARG A 566 -11.58 7.69 -30.32
C ARG A 566 -10.82 6.73 -29.40
N ASP A 567 -9.52 6.92 -29.28
CA ASP A 567 -8.64 6.00 -28.56
C ASP A 567 -8.33 6.54 -27.16
N PHE A 568 -7.91 5.64 -26.28
CA PHE A 568 -7.38 5.98 -24.97
C PHE A 568 -5.85 6.01 -25.02
N VAL A 569 -5.28 7.06 -24.44
CA VAL A 569 -3.84 7.22 -24.28
C VAL A 569 -3.49 6.96 -22.83
N TRP A 570 -2.49 6.10 -22.59
CA TRP A 570 -1.98 5.77 -21.27
C TRP A 570 -0.58 6.32 -21.06
N GLN A 571 -0.35 6.91 -19.89
CA GLN A 571 0.93 7.46 -19.48
C GLN A 571 1.31 6.85 -18.12
N SER A 572 2.57 6.53 -17.95
CA SER A 572 3.07 5.96 -16.69
C SER A 572 3.64 7.06 -15.81
N LEU A 573 3.00 7.27 -14.66
CA LEU A 573 3.40 8.26 -13.67
C LEU A 573 4.58 7.79 -12.83
N GLY A 574 4.78 6.47 -12.72
CA GLY A 574 5.87 5.85 -11.98
C GLY A 574 5.57 4.42 -11.57
N THR A 575 6.54 3.80 -10.92
CA THR A 575 6.45 2.45 -10.37
C THR A 575 5.97 2.47 -8.92
N LEU A 576 5.18 1.46 -8.57
CA LEU A 576 4.73 1.15 -7.21
C LEU A 576 5.25 -0.23 -6.82
N THR A 577 5.36 -0.46 -5.52
CA THR A 577 5.61 -1.79 -4.95
C THR A 577 4.38 -2.24 -4.19
N LEU A 578 3.79 -3.37 -4.57
CA LEU A 578 2.72 -4.02 -3.84
C LEU A 578 3.28 -4.67 -2.56
N LEU A 579 2.55 -4.61 -1.45
CA LEU A 579 2.81 -5.43 -0.26
C LEU A 579 2.54 -6.92 -0.50
N ASP A 580 1.65 -7.21 -1.44
CA ASP A 580 1.26 -8.57 -1.79
C ASP A 580 0.78 -8.60 -3.25
N PRO A 581 1.39 -9.39 -4.14
CA PRO A 581 1.02 -9.42 -5.54
C PRO A 581 -0.37 -10.01 -5.79
N GLN A 582 -1.00 -10.65 -4.79
CA GLN A 582 -2.30 -11.32 -4.93
C GLN A 582 -3.49 -10.45 -4.52
N PHE A 583 -3.27 -9.31 -3.86
CA PHE A 583 -4.37 -8.48 -3.33
C PHE A 583 -4.54 -7.16 -4.08
N MET A 584 -5.80 -6.74 -4.24
CA MET A 584 -6.15 -5.48 -4.90
C MET A 584 -5.60 -4.26 -4.15
N LEU A 585 -4.93 -3.37 -4.87
CA LEU A 585 -4.49 -2.06 -4.38
C LEU A 585 -5.41 -0.96 -4.94
N GLY A 586 -5.95 -0.15 -4.04
CA GLY A 586 -6.78 1.01 -4.38
C GLY A 586 -5.96 2.24 -4.78
N CYS A 587 -6.55 3.09 -5.61
CA CYS A 587 -6.12 4.46 -5.84
C CYS A 587 -7.31 5.43 -5.71
N LYS A 588 -7.03 6.69 -5.41
CA LYS A 588 -8.04 7.74 -5.26
C LYS A 588 -7.49 9.11 -5.61
N VAL A 589 -8.21 9.89 -6.39
CA VAL A 589 -8.00 11.33 -6.49
C VAL A 589 -8.88 12.04 -5.45
N ALA A 590 -8.24 12.60 -4.43
CA ALA A 590 -8.87 13.48 -3.47
C ALA A 590 -9.14 14.83 -4.15
N ARG A 591 -10.38 15.30 -4.07
CA ARG A 591 -10.90 16.48 -4.78
C ARG A 591 -11.08 17.68 -3.87
N ASN A 592 -10.77 17.57 -2.59
CA ASN A 592 -10.86 18.67 -1.61
C ASN A 592 -9.49 19.01 -0.99
N GLY A 593 -8.40 18.41 -1.49
CA GLY A 593 -7.05 18.68 -1.00
C GLY A 593 -6.66 20.15 -1.16
N ARG A 594 -5.91 20.69 -0.20
CA ARG A 594 -5.46 22.09 -0.15
C ARG A 594 -3.95 22.17 0.00
N SER A 595 -3.20 21.38 -0.77
CA SER A 595 -1.74 21.24 -0.60
C SER A 595 -0.97 22.53 -0.80
N GLU A 596 -1.41 23.39 -1.73
CA GLU A 596 -0.69 24.63 -2.09
C GLU A 596 -1.20 25.86 -1.35
N SER A 597 -2.50 25.92 -1.06
CA SER A 597 -3.11 27.09 -0.44
C SER A 597 -4.38 26.74 0.32
N LYS A 598 -4.61 27.42 1.45
CA LYS A 598 -5.88 27.33 2.20
C LYS A 598 -7.09 27.76 1.38
N SER A 599 -6.93 28.60 0.35
CA SER A 599 -8.04 29.12 -0.46
C SER A 599 -8.26 28.37 -1.77
N HIS A 600 -7.37 27.45 -2.14
CA HIS A 600 -7.42 26.75 -3.41
C HIS A 600 -7.43 25.24 -3.20
N VAL A 601 -8.24 24.56 -3.99
CA VAL A 601 -8.29 23.10 -4.00
C VAL A 601 -7.34 22.59 -5.06
N THR A 602 -6.43 21.71 -4.65
CA THR A 602 -5.47 21.04 -5.51
C THR A 602 -5.77 19.54 -5.49
N PRO A 603 -6.31 18.97 -6.59
CA PRO A 603 -6.53 17.54 -6.69
C PRO A 603 -5.22 16.77 -6.42
N THR A 604 -5.32 15.69 -5.66
CA THR A 604 -4.16 14.87 -5.30
C THR A 604 -4.51 13.41 -5.50
N LEU A 605 -3.68 12.68 -6.24
CA LEU A 605 -3.77 11.24 -6.42
C LEU A 605 -3.11 10.53 -5.25
N TRP A 606 -3.77 9.52 -4.69
CA TRP A 606 -3.35 8.73 -3.54
C TRP A 606 -3.36 7.25 -3.89
N THR A 607 -2.36 6.53 -3.40
CA THR A 607 -2.26 5.07 -3.47
C THR A 607 -1.22 4.59 -2.46
N GLN A 608 -0.72 3.37 -2.60
CA GLN A 608 0.30 2.79 -1.75
C GLN A 608 1.55 2.40 -2.56
N SER A 609 2.72 2.49 -1.93
CA SER A 609 3.94 1.84 -2.42
C SER A 609 4.70 1.27 -1.22
N GLY A 610 4.93 -0.04 -1.21
CA GLY A 610 5.39 -0.76 -0.03
C GLY A 610 4.39 -0.61 1.12
N SER A 611 4.86 -0.35 2.33
CA SER A 611 3.99 -0.07 3.48
C SER A 611 3.34 1.31 3.43
N ASP A 612 3.84 2.18 2.57
CA ASP A 612 3.65 3.61 2.72
C ASP A 612 2.48 4.08 1.87
N LEU A 613 1.65 4.94 2.47
CA LEU A 613 0.71 5.73 1.70
C LEU A 613 1.52 6.78 0.94
N VAL A 614 1.25 6.88 -0.36
CA VAL A 614 1.94 7.78 -1.27
C VAL A 614 0.94 8.65 -2.02
N TYR A 615 1.40 9.83 -2.44
CA TYR A 615 0.56 10.78 -3.13
C TYR A 615 1.29 11.60 -4.20
N MET A 616 0.55 12.02 -5.21
CA MET A 616 1.01 12.87 -6.30
C MET A 616 0.07 14.07 -6.41
N LYS A 617 0.64 15.28 -6.30
CA LYS A 617 -0.09 16.52 -6.55
C LYS A 617 -0.35 16.65 -8.04
N LEU A 618 -1.57 17.04 -8.40
CA LEU A 618 -1.99 17.26 -9.78
C LEU A 618 -2.24 18.74 -10.00
N ASP A 619 -2.41 19.14 -11.26
CA ASP A 619 -2.87 20.49 -11.57
C ASP A 619 -4.35 20.70 -11.18
N PRO A 620 -4.89 21.94 -11.25
CA PRO A 620 -6.29 22.21 -10.91
C PRO A 620 -7.33 21.49 -11.78
N ALA A 621 -6.96 21.01 -12.97
CA ALA A 621 -7.79 20.19 -13.83
C ALA A 621 -7.67 18.68 -13.51
N ALA A 622 -6.95 18.35 -12.43
CA ALA A 622 -6.55 17.00 -12.06
C ALA A 622 -5.74 16.30 -13.17
N SER A 623 -4.88 17.05 -13.85
CA SER A 623 -3.96 16.55 -14.86
C SER A 623 -2.56 16.37 -14.24
N PRO A 624 -1.83 15.30 -14.59
CA PRO A 624 -0.40 15.21 -14.26
C PRO A 624 0.46 16.08 -15.19
N PHE A 625 -0.13 16.69 -16.22
CA PHE A 625 0.58 17.48 -17.23
C PHE A 625 0.58 18.98 -16.90
N HIS A 626 1.32 19.36 -15.86
CA HIS A 626 1.50 20.76 -15.48
C HIS A 626 2.01 21.64 -16.63
N ALA A 627 1.58 22.90 -16.66
CA ALA A 627 2.07 23.86 -17.65
C ALA A 627 3.58 24.11 -17.48
N ARG A 628 4.27 24.50 -18.56
CA ARG A 628 5.72 24.81 -18.50
C ARG A 628 6.08 25.93 -17.54
N SER A 629 5.14 26.81 -17.22
CA SER A 629 5.35 27.91 -16.28
C SER A 629 5.04 27.53 -14.84
N ASP A 630 4.61 26.30 -14.57
CA ASP A 630 4.14 25.84 -13.26
C ASP A 630 5.22 24.99 -12.56
N PRO A 631 5.97 25.53 -11.59
CA PRO A 631 6.96 24.78 -10.84
C PRO A 631 6.29 23.76 -9.93
N HIS A 632 6.77 22.53 -9.96
CA HIS A 632 6.31 21.45 -9.09
C HIS A 632 7.45 20.46 -8.86
N LYS A 633 7.32 19.65 -7.81
CA LYS A 633 8.26 18.55 -7.56
C LYS A 633 8.21 17.55 -8.72
N VAL A 634 9.38 17.18 -9.22
CA VAL A 634 9.53 16.18 -10.28
C VAL A 634 10.33 14.98 -9.80
N VAL A 635 10.11 13.83 -10.41
CA VAL A 635 10.95 12.66 -10.16
C VAL A 635 12.42 12.92 -10.51
N THR A 636 13.33 12.30 -9.75
CA THR A 636 14.78 12.36 -9.99
C THR A 636 15.28 11.22 -10.87
N SER A 637 14.41 10.28 -11.24
CA SER A 637 14.74 9.21 -12.16
C SER A 637 13.49 8.82 -12.93
N GLY A 638 13.67 8.47 -14.20
CA GLY A 638 12.63 7.95 -15.05
C GLY A 638 13.24 7.31 -16.28
N GLU A 639 12.52 6.38 -16.88
CA GLU A 639 12.99 5.71 -18.09
C GLU A 639 11.86 5.51 -19.10
N ALA A 640 12.21 5.44 -20.37
CA ALA A 640 11.29 5.16 -21.46
C ALA A 640 11.97 4.32 -22.54
N TRP A 641 11.24 3.31 -23.00
CA TRP A 641 11.57 2.52 -24.17
C TRP A 641 10.69 2.97 -25.32
N LEU A 642 11.32 3.50 -26.37
CA LEU A 642 10.60 3.84 -27.60
C LEU A 642 10.24 2.55 -28.34
N SER A 643 9.13 2.62 -29.08
CA SER A 643 8.65 1.53 -29.92
C SER A 643 9.74 1.02 -30.87
N GLU A 644 9.79 -0.29 -31.09
CA GLU A 644 10.81 -0.91 -31.93
C GLU A 644 10.68 -0.46 -33.38
N LEU A 645 11.76 0.15 -33.89
CA LEU A 645 11.89 0.53 -35.28
C LEU A 645 12.41 -0.66 -36.08
N ILE A 646 11.63 -1.09 -37.06
CA ILE A 646 11.99 -2.16 -38.01
C ILE A 646 12.35 -1.51 -39.35
N LEU A 647 13.58 -1.73 -39.81
CA LEU A 647 14.11 -1.20 -41.06
C LEU A 647 13.94 -2.24 -42.17
N THR A 648 13.56 -1.79 -43.36
CA THR A 648 13.33 -2.66 -44.51
C THR A 648 14.61 -3.27 -45.08
N GLU A 649 15.74 -2.61 -44.84
CA GLU A 649 17.08 -3.05 -45.23
C GLU A 649 18.07 -2.78 -44.09
N PRO A 650 19.20 -3.50 -44.01
CA PRO A 650 20.23 -3.22 -43.03
C PRO A 650 20.82 -1.81 -43.25
N VAL A 651 20.82 -0.99 -42.20
CA VAL A 651 21.34 0.38 -42.23
C VAL A 651 22.54 0.52 -41.29
N ASP A 652 23.55 1.27 -41.72
CA ASP A 652 24.66 1.67 -40.87
C ASP A 652 24.32 2.99 -40.17
N LEU A 653 24.14 2.96 -38.86
CA LEU A 653 23.83 4.14 -38.05
C LEU A 653 25.10 4.94 -37.79
N THR A 654 25.05 6.23 -38.09
CA THR A 654 26.21 7.13 -38.09
C THR A 654 26.19 8.16 -36.97
N GLY A 655 25.01 8.49 -36.44
CA GLY A 655 24.89 9.47 -35.37
C GLY A 655 23.45 9.79 -35.01
N MET A 656 23.32 10.59 -33.95
CA MET A 656 22.04 11.02 -33.42
C MET A 656 22.15 12.49 -32.99
N VAL A 657 21.09 13.24 -33.21
CA VAL A 657 20.93 14.60 -32.70
C VAL A 657 19.87 14.57 -31.61
N VAL A 658 20.19 15.14 -30.45
CA VAL A 658 19.31 15.19 -29.29
C VAL A 658 19.10 16.65 -28.92
N VAL A 659 17.85 17.08 -28.77
CA VAL A 659 17.50 18.43 -28.35
C VAL A 659 16.78 18.37 -27.02
N VAL A 660 17.31 19.07 -26.03
CA VAL A 660 16.76 19.14 -24.67
C VAL A 660 16.44 20.59 -24.32
N SER A 661 15.45 20.81 -23.46
CA SER A 661 15.04 22.14 -23.02
C SER A 661 16.14 22.86 -22.23
N GLU A 662 16.02 24.17 -22.13
CA GLU A 662 16.98 25.02 -21.38
C GLU A 662 16.78 24.92 -19.86
N ASP A 663 15.72 24.25 -19.40
CA ASP A 663 15.35 24.10 -17.98
C ASP A 663 16.22 23.06 -17.23
N MET A 664 17.21 22.47 -17.89
CA MET A 664 18.16 21.57 -17.23
C MET A 664 18.98 22.32 -16.18
N THR A 665 19.00 21.79 -14.98
CA THR A 665 19.88 22.25 -13.90
C THR A 665 21.19 21.46 -13.89
N THR A 666 22.23 22.01 -13.24
CA THR A 666 23.53 21.34 -13.14
C THR A 666 23.38 19.95 -12.52
N GLY A 667 23.83 18.94 -13.26
CA GLY A 667 23.80 17.53 -12.86
C GLY A 667 22.54 16.77 -13.30
N ASP A 668 21.54 17.43 -13.91
CA ASP A 668 20.52 16.71 -14.65
C ASP A 668 21.13 16.07 -15.89
N GLU A 669 20.73 14.85 -16.20
CA GLU A 669 21.28 14.07 -17.32
C GLU A 669 20.18 13.30 -18.04
N TRP A 670 20.23 13.33 -19.37
CA TRP A 670 19.52 12.39 -20.23
C TRP A 670 20.53 11.42 -20.81
N GLN A 671 20.44 10.15 -20.42
CA GLN A 671 21.21 9.07 -21.01
C GLN A 671 20.40 8.46 -22.14
N ILE A 672 21.05 8.26 -23.29
CA ILE A 672 20.45 7.53 -24.41
C ILE A 672 21.26 6.26 -24.67
N SER A 673 20.56 5.14 -24.70
CA SER A 673 21.08 3.85 -25.08
C SER A 673 20.16 3.17 -26.08
N MET A 674 20.59 2.05 -26.65
CA MET A 674 19.80 1.30 -27.62
C MET A 674 20.05 -0.20 -27.53
N VAL A 675 19.00 -0.97 -27.81
CA VAL A 675 19.09 -2.38 -28.16
C VAL A 675 18.93 -2.50 -29.68
N SER A 676 19.81 -3.26 -30.33
CA SER A 676 19.74 -3.48 -31.78
C SER A 676 19.73 -4.97 -32.12
N ASN A 677 19.05 -5.31 -33.22
CA ASN A 677 18.96 -6.65 -33.79
C ASN A 677 18.58 -7.74 -32.78
N GLY A 678 17.69 -7.45 -31.82
CA GLY A 678 17.22 -8.40 -30.82
C GLY A 678 18.30 -8.93 -29.86
N SER A 679 19.45 -8.26 -29.75
CA SER A 679 20.60 -8.74 -28.97
C SER A 679 20.37 -8.79 -27.45
N GLY A 680 19.34 -8.09 -26.95
CA GLY A 680 19.09 -7.90 -25.51
C GLY A 680 20.15 -7.04 -24.79
N LYS A 681 21.21 -6.62 -25.49
CA LYS A 681 22.28 -5.81 -24.93
C LYS A 681 21.98 -4.33 -25.07
N ASP A 682 21.60 -3.71 -23.96
CA ASP A 682 21.41 -2.26 -23.89
C ASP A 682 22.77 -1.54 -24.00
N SER A 683 23.00 -0.89 -25.14
CA SER A 683 24.27 -0.26 -25.47
C SER A 683 24.18 1.24 -25.33
N ASN A 684 24.95 1.79 -24.40
CA ASN A 684 25.01 3.23 -24.18
C ASN A 684 25.57 3.98 -25.40
N ILE A 685 24.86 5.03 -25.83
CA ILE A 685 25.22 5.91 -26.94
C ILE A 685 25.82 7.23 -26.44
N GLY A 686 25.32 7.76 -25.32
CA GLY A 686 25.88 8.94 -24.69
C GLY A 686 24.94 9.61 -23.70
N TRP A 687 25.39 10.76 -23.20
CA TRP A 687 24.69 11.57 -22.21
C TRP A 687 24.54 13.00 -22.69
N VAL A 688 23.42 13.61 -22.34
CA VAL A 688 23.15 15.04 -22.50
C VAL A 688 23.01 15.65 -21.12
N LYS A 689 23.89 16.59 -20.78
CA LYS A 689 24.03 17.17 -19.43
C LYS A 689 23.74 18.67 -19.36
N THR A 690 23.35 19.27 -20.48
CA THR A 690 23.02 20.70 -20.58
C THR A 690 21.90 20.89 -21.59
N GLY A 691 21.13 21.98 -21.45
CA GLY A 691 20.11 22.32 -22.42
C GLY A 691 20.67 22.58 -23.82
N GLY A 692 19.78 22.53 -24.82
CA GLY A 692 20.09 22.81 -26.21
C GLY A 692 20.32 21.56 -27.07
N ARG A 693 21.05 21.73 -28.17
CA ARG A 693 21.27 20.72 -29.19
C ARG A 693 22.60 19.99 -28.97
N HIS A 694 22.55 18.67 -29.05
CA HIS A 694 23.69 17.76 -28.88
C HIS A 694 23.80 16.80 -30.05
N VAL A 695 25.03 16.42 -30.40
CA VAL A 695 25.32 15.42 -31.44
C VAL A 695 26.06 14.25 -30.79
N LEU A 696 25.43 13.07 -30.83
CA LEU A 696 25.98 11.83 -30.31
C LEU A 696 26.46 10.97 -31.47
N LYS A 697 27.64 10.36 -31.30
CA LYS A 697 28.23 9.45 -32.28
C LYS A 697 27.60 8.07 -32.13
N VAL A 698 27.15 7.48 -33.24
CA VAL A 698 26.68 6.09 -33.27
C VAL A 698 27.54 5.35 -34.28
N GLU A 699 28.08 4.20 -33.88
CA GLU A 699 28.88 3.32 -34.74
C GLU A 699 28.28 1.91 -34.68
N ARG A 700 27.14 1.73 -35.36
CA ARG A 700 26.43 0.45 -35.45
C ARG A 700 26.21 0.12 -36.91
N HIS A 701 26.63 -1.08 -37.29
CA HIS A 701 26.55 -1.55 -38.66
C HIS A 701 25.45 -2.59 -38.83
N SER A 702 24.85 -2.64 -40.02
CA SER A 702 23.86 -3.64 -40.40
C SER A 702 22.70 -3.75 -39.40
N VAL A 703 22.18 -2.60 -38.96
CA VAL A 703 21.02 -2.55 -38.07
C VAL A 703 19.74 -2.75 -38.87
N THR A 704 18.93 -3.72 -38.46
CA THR A 704 17.63 -4.04 -39.07
C THR A 704 16.48 -3.79 -38.12
N ARG A 705 16.74 -3.85 -36.81
CA ARG A 705 15.78 -3.59 -35.74
C ARG A 705 16.46 -2.82 -34.63
N LEU A 706 15.79 -1.83 -34.05
CA LEU A 706 16.30 -1.14 -32.88
C LEU A 706 15.18 -0.62 -31.98
N SER A 707 15.46 -0.54 -30.68
CA SER A 707 14.67 0.22 -29.72
C SER A 707 15.59 1.15 -28.96
N LEU A 708 15.18 2.42 -28.84
CA LEU A 708 15.88 3.39 -28.02
C LEU A 708 15.40 3.29 -26.57
N HIS A 709 16.36 3.40 -25.66
CA HIS A 709 16.14 3.48 -24.24
C HIS A 709 16.63 4.84 -23.75
N ILE A 710 15.72 5.58 -23.12
CA ILE A 710 15.96 6.91 -22.60
C ILE A 710 15.90 6.82 -21.08
N LYS A 711 16.94 7.31 -20.40
CA LYS A 711 16.92 7.48 -18.95
C LYS A 711 17.12 8.93 -18.58
N PHE A 712 16.27 9.43 -17.70
CA PHE A 712 16.45 10.69 -17.03
C PHE A 712 17.05 10.47 -15.65
N THR A 713 18.00 11.32 -15.26
CA THR A 713 18.49 11.40 -13.88
C THR A 713 18.54 12.87 -13.49
N GLY A 714 17.83 13.22 -12.43
CA GLY A 714 17.76 14.55 -11.87
C GLY A 714 18.47 14.66 -10.52
N THR A 715 18.89 15.87 -10.17
CA THR A 715 19.65 16.11 -8.93
C THR A 715 18.78 16.39 -7.70
N SER A 716 17.52 16.76 -7.91
CA SER A 716 16.62 17.19 -6.84
C SER A 716 15.16 16.95 -7.19
N ALA A 717 14.37 16.62 -6.18
CA ALA A 717 12.91 16.56 -6.23
C ALA A 717 12.23 17.87 -5.81
N ALA A 718 12.99 18.97 -5.69
CA ALA A 718 12.43 20.29 -5.37
C ALA A 718 11.55 20.84 -6.50
N ASP A 719 10.71 21.83 -6.15
CA ASP A 719 9.82 22.48 -7.12
C ASP A 719 10.62 23.18 -8.22
N ARG A 720 10.36 22.80 -9.48
CA ARG A 720 11.00 23.39 -10.66
C ARG A 720 10.17 23.17 -11.91
N VAL A 721 10.53 23.86 -13.00
CA VAL A 721 10.06 23.50 -14.33
C VAL A 721 10.73 22.20 -14.75
N PRO A 722 9.98 21.15 -15.17
CA PRO A 722 10.59 19.89 -15.57
C PRO A 722 11.50 20.07 -16.80
N PRO A 723 12.74 19.55 -16.78
CA PRO A 723 13.54 19.47 -18.00
C PRO A 723 12.86 18.54 -19.00
N ALA A 724 12.89 18.86 -20.28
CA ALA A 724 12.24 18.05 -21.30
C ALA A 724 13.19 17.69 -22.44
N LEU A 725 13.15 16.43 -22.85
CA LEU A 725 13.66 15.99 -24.12
C LEU A 725 12.67 16.42 -25.22
N LYS A 726 13.11 17.26 -26.15
CA LYS A 726 12.26 17.84 -27.21
C LYS A 726 12.32 17.07 -28.51
N GLU A 727 13.49 16.55 -28.86
CA GLU A 727 13.70 15.88 -30.13
C GLU A 727 14.84 14.86 -30.04
N ILE A 728 14.65 13.73 -30.72
CA ILE A 728 15.74 12.83 -31.13
C ILE A 728 15.65 12.62 -32.64
N SER A 729 16.75 12.85 -33.35
CA SER A 729 16.88 12.58 -34.79
C SER A 729 17.98 11.56 -35.03
N LEU A 730 17.66 10.39 -35.58
CA LEU A 730 18.61 9.31 -35.91
C LEU A 730 19.08 9.42 -37.37
N PHE A 731 20.37 9.18 -37.63
CA PHE A 731 20.99 9.24 -38.94
C PHE A 731 21.71 7.93 -39.30
N GLY A 732 21.73 7.61 -40.59
CA GLY A 732 22.53 6.51 -41.14
C GLY A 732 22.61 6.52 -42.66
N THR A 733 23.26 5.51 -43.24
CA THR A 733 23.55 5.39 -44.68
C THR A 733 22.93 4.20 -45.34
#